data_AF-A0A6G0WZE2-F1
#
_entry.id   AF-A0A6G0WZE2-F1
#
_cell.length_a   1.000
_cell.length_b   1.000
_cell.length_c   1.000
_cell.angle_alpha   90.00
_cell.angle_beta   90.00
_cell.angle_gamma   90.00
#
_symmetry.space_group_name_H-M   'P 1'
#
loop_
_entity.id
_entity.type
_entity.pdbx_description
1 polymer ?
#
loop_
_entity_poly.entity_id
_entity_poly.type
_entity_poly.pdbx_seq_one_letter_code
_entity_poly.pdbx_strand_id
1 'polypeptide(L)'
;MEMARDASADQVAQVQLIPNESAKRDVKDEEEMTHTEDMVFSPYVCQSINIGKPHPGTISEAALLSTAPLPPCTYPHEALPNEVIEQGKLTNLQLEGVLYACMQHQKILPNGERCGFFLGDGTGVGKGRQLAGIIFENLCRGRKKHLWFSVSNDLRVDAERDLSDIGCHVNVIDGCQQLEKEKSKGFGISSKTGVLYSTYSTLTSNFSHATKSRLAQIVDWCGPGFDGCILFDECHKAKHGELSDKNATASKIAQAVQKIQALLPMARVVYCSATGVGGIEHMAYMTRLGLWGPTTAFQGFSEFLRTIKNRGMGAMEMLAIEMKLQGKYVSRGLSYVGAEFELQTVALTDHQRQIYENAVGFWNILFPALDRACAITRTQGEVMRTMWGSHQRFFRQLCMCMKVPFIISTVKDSLASGHCVVIGLQTTGEASMERSNIADGKATSLISLCERILIDFISLHFPTKIKFDQNTSHNTSAIGSIATTNSFLLTNYNSADETTGPCVTLPDGSKESLVCVELKTALLAKIQQLELPPNPLDHLIDELGGESHVAELTGRRQRIVNSNGVYKMKSRGLNLDQVNQEERKAFMKGQKLIAIISDAASTGISLHADKRCANQRRRVHITLELPWSADKAIQQLGRSHRSNQSCAPIYKLVTTNCGGETRFVAAVAKKMMTMGALTKGDRRAGSGQDLSGYHFETKYGFQAVREVLRCVCNDIYADGVDISAMVASNPCLQSPLHMNSILAQCLKDIGLFSPNQSTVSVKLFLNRLLGLAPLHQNALFYYFEKTLQVIIGKAQQEGKYDEGYDDIKGRKATLVQEKDVGSNVTYSHVSVDRGISWEEASSIHQNISNDLKAEFYVSDQKYFGEYLYMLMITGGRACSIIRPNTGYLSIEPTKIDDMRDKYSVIKPQAAERGWKRIFNHCETKCIHTSGCKQGETCKVGLRKLQYHLLSGSLLPIWKLLEQLITGQNDPFSNSALRIVRITLTNSTKQKLVGVNFPEDMVPMLQAALITMAANTKIQVEPVAPIDVQGKARLGQAKRTILNFFAPQGKQSEPKRHRSEVDLTSSDITNKTKAREGCEEILAPIKVSQFKCCDCIFYTQELVNISDTKCTTK
;
A
#
# COMPACT_ATOMS: atom_id res chain seq x y z
N MET A 1 -17.49 3.10 75.76
CA MET A 1 -16.67 4.20 76.29
C MET A 1 -15.67 4.52 75.19
N GLU A 2 -15.99 5.46 74.30
CA GLU A 2 -15.55 6.87 74.40
C GLU A 2 -14.01 6.94 74.50
N MET A 3 -13.22 7.52 73.59
CA MET A 3 -13.42 8.66 72.69
C MET A 3 -12.27 8.76 71.66
N ALA A 4 -12.63 9.22 70.46
CA ALA A 4 -12.01 10.28 69.63
C ALA A 4 -10.62 10.15 68.93
N ARG A 5 -10.72 10.26 67.57
CA ARG A 5 -9.96 11.11 66.59
C ARG A 5 -8.52 10.71 66.21
N ASP A 6 -8.03 10.81 64.97
CA ASP A 6 -8.54 11.32 63.68
C ASP A 6 -7.58 10.87 62.52
N ALA A 7 -8.03 11.10 61.26
CA ALA A 7 -7.26 11.35 60.01
C ALA A 7 -7.17 10.26 58.90
N SER A 8 -8.15 10.32 58.00
CA SER A 8 -8.12 10.34 56.51
C SER A 8 -7.07 9.55 55.68
N ALA A 9 -7.57 8.64 54.83
CA ALA A 9 -7.03 8.31 53.50
C ALA A 9 -8.16 7.79 52.58
N ASP A 10 -8.33 8.43 51.41
CA ASP A 10 -9.30 8.07 50.36
C ASP A 10 -8.87 6.81 49.60
N GLN A 11 -9.78 5.83 49.48
CA GLN A 11 -9.64 4.64 48.63
C GLN A 11 -10.69 4.66 47.51
N VAL A 12 -10.20 4.47 46.28
CA VAL A 12 -10.96 4.25 45.06
C VAL A 12 -11.59 2.85 45.11
N ALA A 13 -12.93 2.79 45.17
CA ALA A 13 -13.68 1.54 45.20
C ALA A 13 -13.96 0.99 43.79
N GLN A 14 -13.55 -0.26 43.58
CA GLN A 14 -13.91 -1.13 42.46
C GLN A 14 -15.41 -1.42 42.46
N VAL A 15 -16.06 -1.35 41.29
CA VAL A 15 -17.40 -1.93 41.09
C VAL A 15 -17.27 -3.17 40.22
N GLN A 16 -17.48 -4.33 40.84
CA GLN A 16 -17.63 -5.64 40.22
C GLN A 16 -18.98 -5.73 39.49
N LEU A 17 -19.00 -6.27 38.27
CA LEU A 17 -20.23 -6.66 37.59
C LEU A 17 -20.32 -8.19 37.55
N ILE A 18 -21.36 -8.71 38.20
CA ILE A 18 -21.78 -10.10 38.31
C ILE A 18 -22.53 -10.52 37.02
N PRO A 19 -22.41 -11.77 36.52
CA PRO A 19 -23.09 -12.21 35.32
C PRO A 19 -24.55 -12.61 35.62
N ASN A 20 -25.50 -12.12 34.81
CA ASN A 20 -26.89 -12.59 34.84
C ASN A 20 -27.25 -13.30 33.53
N GLU A 21 -27.70 -14.55 33.66
CA GLU A 21 -28.26 -15.37 32.59
C GLU A 21 -29.74 -15.03 32.29
N SER A 22 -30.09 -15.14 31.00
CA SER A 22 -31.39 -15.46 30.42
C SER A 22 -32.58 -14.49 30.56
N ALA A 23 -32.94 -13.85 29.43
CA ALA A 23 -34.34 -13.69 29.02
C ALA A 23 -34.40 -13.42 27.51
N LYS A 24 -34.92 -14.39 26.74
CA LYS A 24 -35.35 -14.17 25.35
C LYS A 24 -36.54 -13.21 25.35
N ARG A 25 -36.42 -12.07 24.67
CA ARG A 25 -37.55 -11.26 24.22
C ARG A 25 -37.34 -10.90 22.76
N ASP A 26 -38.35 -11.23 21.95
CA ASP A 26 -38.45 -10.89 20.53
C ASP A 26 -38.41 -9.38 20.35
N VAL A 27 -37.40 -8.89 19.63
CA VAL A 27 -37.29 -7.49 19.21
C VAL A 27 -37.89 -7.40 17.82
N LYS A 28 -39.04 -6.73 17.71
CA LYS A 28 -39.55 -6.21 16.44
C LYS A 28 -38.62 -5.08 15.99
N ASP A 29 -38.33 -5.08 14.69
CA ASP A 29 -37.50 -4.09 13.99
C ASP A 29 -37.94 -2.65 14.30
N GLU A 30 -37.20 -1.98 15.18
CA GLU A 30 -37.15 -0.51 15.23
C GLU A 30 -35.86 -0.11 14.50
N GLU A 31 -36.04 0.44 13.29
CA GLU A 31 -34.97 1.08 12.53
C GLU A 31 -34.45 2.29 13.31
N GLU A 32 -33.48 2.07 14.19
CA GLU A 32 -32.57 3.12 14.62
C GLU A 32 -31.93 3.69 13.34
N MET A 33 -32.35 4.89 12.93
CA MET A 33 -31.63 5.75 12.00
C MET A 33 -30.32 6.23 12.65
N THR A 34 -29.45 5.28 12.99
CA THR A 34 -28.02 5.49 12.91
C THR A 34 -27.74 5.85 11.46
N HIS A 35 -27.06 6.98 11.23
CA HIS A 35 -26.50 7.27 9.92
C HIS A 35 -25.68 6.06 9.50
N THR A 36 -26.23 5.20 8.64
CA THR A 36 -25.57 3.97 8.19
C THR A 36 -24.21 4.37 7.69
N GLU A 37 -23.18 3.98 8.45
CA GLU A 37 -21.78 4.20 8.12
C GLU A 37 -21.58 3.84 6.64
N ASP A 38 -21.00 4.75 5.86
CA ASP A 38 -20.71 4.52 4.46
C ASP A 38 -19.79 3.29 4.38
N MET A 39 -20.36 2.11 4.13
CA MET A 39 -19.59 0.88 4.03
C MET A 39 -18.54 1.06 2.94
N VAL A 40 -17.28 1.05 3.35
CA VAL A 40 -16.08 1.18 2.52
C VAL A 40 -15.94 0.00 1.57
N PHE A 41 -16.49 -1.14 1.99
CA PHE A 41 -16.44 -2.40 1.28
C PHE A 41 -17.84 -2.89 0.99
N SER A 42 -18.02 -3.39 -0.22
CA SER A 42 -19.18 -4.17 -0.58
C SER A 42 -18.80 -5.65 -0.55
N PRO A 43 -19.63 -6.51 0.06
CA PRO A 43 -19.51 -7.96 -0.14
C PRO A 43 -19.46 -8.27 -1.64
N TYR A 44 -18.49 -9.09 -2.05
CA TYR A 44 -18.35 -9.45 -3.46
C TYR A 44 -18.88 -10.84 -3.71
N VAL A 45 -19.77 -10.96 -4.69
CA VAL A 45 -20.25 -12.23 -5.21
C VAL A 45 -19.88 -12.30 -6.69
N CYS A 46 -19.29 -13.40 -7.10
CA CYS A 46 -18.96 -13.65 -8.49
C CYS A 46 -20.26 -13.81 -9.29
N GLN A 47 -20.57 -12.83 -10.15
CA GLN A 47 -21.76 -12.81 -11.01
C GLN A 47 -21.43 -13.03 -12.49
N SER A 48 -20.16 -12.83 -12.88
CA SER A 48 -19.77 -12.90 -14.29
C SER A 48 -19.67 -14.34 -14.82
N ILE A 49 -19.52 -15.31 -13.92
CA ILE A 49 -19.49 -16.74 -14.24
C ILE A 49 -20.34 -17.54 -13.24
N ASN A 50 -21.00 -18.59 -13.73
CA ASN A 50 -21.90 -19.45 -12.95
C ASN A 50 -21.32 -20.86 -12.71
N ILE A 51 -19.99 -21.00 -12.75
CA ILE A 51 -19.30 -22.30 -12.65
C ILE A 51 -18.33 -22.35 -11.46
N GLY A 52 -18.12 -23.55 -10.92
CA GLY A 52 -17.21 -23.81 -9.80
C GLY A 52 -17.84 -23.56 -8.43
N LYS A 53 -17.11 -23.97 -7.39
CA LYS A 53 -17.55 -23.81 -5.99
C LYS A 53 -17.32 -22.40 -5.45
N PRO A 54 -18.15 -21.92 -4.51
CA PRO A 54 -17.95 -20.61 -3.88
C PRO A 54 -16.61 -20.56 -3.15
N HIS A 55 -16.00 -19.38 -3.11
CA HIS A 55 -14.75 -19.16 -2.39
C HIS A 55 -14.94 -19.36 -0.87
N PRO A 56 -14.04 -20.08 -0.17
CA PRO A 56 -14.25 -20.46 1.24
C PRO A 56 -14.10 -19.30 2.23
N GLY A 57 -13.46 -18.20 1.83
CA GLY A 57 -13.36 -16.98 2.62
C GLY A 57 -14.35 -15.92 2.14
N THR A 58 -14.91 -15.14 3.06
CA THR A 58 -15.74 -13.98 2.76
C THR A 58 -14.93 -12.95 1.97
N ILE A 59 -15.38 -12.61 0.77
CA ILE A 59 -14.69 -11.67 -0.10
C ILE A 59 -15.39 -10.33 -0.09
N SER A 60 -14.59 -9.28 -0.11
CA SER A 60 -15.04 -7.92 -0.35
C SER A 60 -14.26 -7.25 -1.49
N GLU A 61 -14.91 -6.29 -2.12
CA GLU A 61 -14.28 -5.32 -3.00
C GLU A 61 -14.52 -3.90 -2.53
N ALA A 62 -13.76 -2.96 -3.07
CA ALA A 62 -13.91 -1.55 -2.74
C ALA A 62 -15.30 -1.07 -3.17
N ALA A 63 -15.99 -0.27 -2.36
CA ALA A 63 -17.34 0.18 -2.68
C ALA A 63 -17.41 0.91 -4.04
N LEU A 64 -16.38 1.68 -4.42
CA LEU A 64 -16.26 2.26 -5.77
C LEU A 64 -16.12 1.21 -6.87
N LEU A 65 -15.31 0.19 -6.68
CA LEU A 65 -15.20 -0.88 -7.68
C LEU A 65 -16.50 -1.65 -7.82
N SER A 66 -17.30 -1.76 -6.75
CA SER A 66 -18.60 -2.43 -6.80
C SER A 66 -19.65 -1.72 -7.63
N THR A 67 -19.46 -0.43 -7.95
CA THR A 67 -20.37 0.29 -8.87
C THR A 67 -20.14 -0.09 -10.33
N ALA A 68 -19.01 -0.69 -10.67
CA ALA A 68 -18.70 -1.15 -12.02
C ALA A 68 -18.76 -2.68 -12.12
N PRO A 69 -19.71 -3.24 -12.89
CA PRO A 69 -19.71 -4.66 -13.17
C PRO A 69 -18.55 -5.03 -14.11
N LEU A 70 -18.07 -6.27 -14.02
CA LEU A 70 -17.17 -6.82 -15.04
C LEU A 70 -17.97 -7.06 -16.33
N PRO A 71 -17.37 -6.89 -17.54
CA PRO A 71 -18.06 -7.18 -18.79
C PRO A 71 -18.31 -8.69 -18.93
N PRO A 72 -19.36 -9.16 -19.61
CA PRO A 72 -19.66 -10.60 -19.73
C PRO A 72 -18.44 -11.44 -20.13
N CYS A 73 -18.18 -12.53 -19.41
CA CYS A 73 -17.06 -13.41 -19.70
C CYS A 73 -17.39 -14.33 -20.87
N THR A 74 -16.79 -14.08 -22.04
CA THR A 74 -17.02 -14.88 -23.27
C THR A 74 -15.99 -15.99 -23.49
N TYR A 75 -15.00 -16.12 -22.60
CA TYR A 75 -13.92 -17.10 -22.77
C TYR A 75 -14.33 -18.51 -22.32
N PRO A 76 -14.06 -19.57 -23.12
CA PRO A 76 -14.46 -20.93 -22.80
C PRO A 76 -13.55 -21.56 -21.72
N HIS A 77 -14.16 -22.27 -20.76
CA HIS A 77 -13.46 -22.87 -19.62
C HIS A 77 -13.04 -24.34 -19.83
N GLU A 78 -13.43 -24.96 -20.95
CA GLU A 78 -13.27 -26.39 -21.24
C GLU A 78 -11.82 -26.91 -21.27
N ALA A 79 -10.85 -26.00 -21.43
CA ALA A 79 -9.44 -26.37 -21.37
C ALA A 79 -9.04 -26.93 -20.00
N LEU A 80 -9.64 -26.41 -18.91
CA LEU A 80 -9.39 -26.90 -17.55
C LEU A 80 -10.08 -28.26 -17.34
N PRO A 81 -9.48 -29.20 -16.57
CA PRO A 81 -10.16 -30.43 -16.19
C PRO A 81 -11.39 -30.18 -15.29
N ASN A 82 -12.47 -30.94 -15.49
CA ASN A 82 -13.71 -30.78 -14.69
C ASN A 82 -13.46 -30.93 -13.19
N GLU A 83 -12.54 -31.82 -12.80
CA GLU A 83 -12.13 -32.00 -11.40
C GLU A 83 -11.65 -30.69 -10.75
N VAL A 84 -10.97 -29.82 -11.50
CA VAL A 84 -10.48 -28.53 -10.99
C VAL A 84 -11.64 -27.63 -10.55
N ILE A 85 -12.74 -27.69 -11.31
CA ILE A 85 -13.93 -26.87 -11.15
C ILE A 85 -14.88 -27.50 -10.11
N GLU A 86 -15.24 -28.77 -10.30
CA GLU A 86 -16.21 -29.51 -9.48
C GLU A 86 -15.70 -29.79 -8.06
N GLN A 87 -14.41 -30.11 -7.90
CA GLN A 87 -13.82 -30.30 -6.58
C GLN A 87 -13.46 -28.97 -5.90
N GLY A 88 -13.58 -27.84 -6.61
CA GLY A 88 -13.24 -26.52 -6.09
C GLY A 88 -11.75 -26.32 -5.86
N LYS A 89 -10.88 -26.99 -6.64
CA LYS A 89 -9.43 -26.74 -6.60
C LYS A 89 -9.13 -25.30 -7.03
N LEU A 90 -9.89 -24.81 -8.01
CA LEU A 90 -10.11 -23.38 -8.26
C LEU A 90 -11.57 -23.05 -7.91
N THR A 91 -11.75 -22.02 -7.10
CA THR A 91 -13.08 -21.48 -6.75
C THR A 91 -13.65 -20.67 -7.91
N ASN A 92 -14.97 -20.43 -7.94
CA ASN A 92 -15.63 -19.58 -8.94
C ASN A 92 -14.93 -18.21 -9.07
N LEU A 93 -14.60 -17.60 -7.95
CA LEU A 93 -13.89 -16.32 -7.92
C LEU A 93 -12.48 -16.38 -8.52
N GLN A 94 -11.75 -17.47 -8.27
CA GLN A 94 -10.42 -17.67 -8.84
C GLN A 94 -10.51 -17.98 -10.34
N LEU A 95 -11.49 -18.77 -10.76
CA LEU A 95 -11.78 -19.04 -12.16
C LEU A 95 -12.13 -17.77 -12.92
N GLU A 96 -12.90 -16.85 -12.32
CA GLU A 96 -13.21 -15.55 -12.90
C GLU A 96 -11.92 -14.81 -13.31
N GLY A 97 -10.96 -14.67 -12.40
CA GLY A 97 -9.68 -14.02 -12.70
C GLY A 97 -8.87 -14.74 -13.79
N VAL A 98 -8.89 -16.08 -13.82
CA VAL A 98 -8.22 -16.89 -14.86
C VAL A 98 -8.84 -16.64 -16.23
N LEU A 99 -10.18 -16.69 -16.33
CA LEU A 99 -10.89 -16.56 -17.59
C LEU A 99 -10.80 -15.13 -18.14
N TYR A 100 -10.89 -14.10 -17.30
CA TYR A 100 -10.66 -12.71 -17.76
C TYR A 100 -9.23 -12.51 -18.27
N ALA A 101 -8.22 -13.09 -17.62
CA ALA A 101 -6.85 -13.03 -18.12
C ALA A 101 -6.75 -13.66 -19.52
N CYS A 102 -7.28 -14.87 -19.71
CA CYS A 102 -7.26 -15.55 -21.01
C CYS A 102 -8.12 -14.84 -22.07
N MET A 103 -9.19 -14.17 -21.68
CA MET A 103 -10.03 -13.33 -22.55
C MET A 103 -9.25 -12.10 -23.06
N GLN A 104 -8.57 -11.37 -22.17
CA GLN A 104 -7.74 -10.23 -22.59
C GLN A 104 -6.56 -10.68 -23.45
N HIS A 105 -5.99 -11.84 -23.17
CA HIS A 105 -4.92 -12.42 -23.98
C HIS A 105 -5.35 -12.75 -25.41
N GLN A 106 -6.63 -12.74 -25.78
CA GLN A 106 -7.06 -12.85 -27.19
C GLN A 106 -6.94 -11.54 -27.97
N LYS A 107 -6.81 -10.40 -27.29
CA LYS A 107 -6.79 -9.08 -27.94
C LYS A 107 -5.36 -8.69 -28.33
N ILE A 108 -5.18 -8.21 -29.55
CA ILE A 108 -3.94 -7.59 -30.02
C ILE A 108 -4.12 -6.07 -30.00
N LEU A 109 -3.19 -5.38 -29.35
CA LEU A 109 -3.17 -3.94 -29.25
C LEU A 109 -2.77 -3.32 -30.60
N PRO A 110 -3.13 -2.05 -30.86
CA PRO A 110 -2.82 -1.34 -32.12
C PRO A 110 -1.32 -1.25 -32.47
N ASN A 111 -0.44 -1.40 -31.47
CA ASN A 111 1.01 -1.45 -31.67
C ASN A 111 1.53 -2.85 -32.05
N GLY A 112 0.65 -3.82 -32.29
CA GLY A 112 0.99 -5.22 -32.62
C GLY A 112 1.33 -6.10 -31.41
N GLU A 113 1.27 -5.55 -30.19
CA GLU A 113 1.55 -6.29 -28.97
C GLU A 113 0.30 -6.97 -28.40
N ARG A 114 0.42 -8.18 -27.85
CA ARG A 114 -0.70 -8.82 -27.15
C ARG A 114 -1.10 -8.05 -25.88
N CYS A 115 -2.40 -7.89 -25.66
CA CYS A 115 -2.95 -7.26 -24.46
C CYS A 115 -2.68 -8.11 -23.21
N GLY A 116 -2.39 -7.44 -22.10
CA GLY A 116 -2.13 -8.04 -20.81
C GLY A 116 -3.29 -7.87 -19.83
N PHE A 117 -3.19 -8.53 -18.69
CA PHE A 117 -4.19 -8.50 -17.62
C PHE A 117 -3.54 -8.13 -16.29
N PHE A 118 -4.25 -7.40 -15.44
CA PHE A 118 -3.79 -7.03 -14.11
C PHE A 118 -4.64 -7.69 -13.02
N LEU A 119 -4.03 -8.63 -12.32
CA LEU A 119 -4.60 -9.30 -11.15
C LEU A 119 -4.21 -8.54 -9.86
N GLY A 120 -5.14 -7.71 -9.40
CA GLY A 120 -5.02 -6.85 -8.21
C GLY A 120 -5.60 -7.46 -6.93
N ASP A 121 -5.89 -8.77 -6.90
CA ASP A 121 -6.48 -9.39 -5.72
C ASP A 121 -5.59 -9.26 -4.46
N GLY A 122 -6.22 -9.08 -3.31
CA GLY A 122 -5.60 -8.99 -2.00
C GLY A 122 -4.85 -10.25 -1.60
N THR A 123 -4.03 -10.13 -0.55
CA THR A 123 -3.40 -11.29 0.09
C THR A 123 -4.47 -12.28 0.57
N GLY A 124 -4.20 -13.57 0.39
CA GLY A 124 -5.09 -14.65 0.82
C GLY A 124 -6.28 -14.98 -0.08
N VAL A 125 -6.60 -14.20 -1.12
CA VAL A 125 -7.64 -14.57 -2.12
C VAL A 125 -7.22 -15.74 -3.02
N GLY A 126 -5.92 -16.03 -3.09
CA GLY A 126 -5.37 -17.15 -3.87
C GLY A 126 -4.81 -16.75 -5.23
N LYS A 127 -4.13 -15.59 -5.31
CA LYS A 127 -3.43 -15.14 -6.54
C LYS A 127 -2.50 -16.19 -7.13
N GLY A 128 -1.70 -16.89 -6.32
CA GLY A 128 -0.80 -17.93 -6.80
C GLY A 128 -1.55 -19.09 -7.49
N ARG A 129 -2.71 -19.50 -6.96
CA ARG A 129 -3.60 -20.46 -7.64
C ARG A 129 -4.20 -19.93 -8.93
N GLN A 130 -4.54 -18.64 -9.00
CA GLN A 130 -5.01 -18.01 -10.24
C GLN A 130 -3.90 -17.98 -11.30
N LEU A 131 -2.68 -17.60 -10.92
CA LEU A 131 -1.50 -17.64 -11.79
C LEU A 131 -1.22 -19.06 -12.31
N ALA A 132 -1.28 -20.06 -11.42
CA ALA A 132 -1.18 -21.47 -11.77
C ALA A 132 -2.30 -21.91 -12.73
N GLY A 133 -3.54 -21.44 -12.50
CA GLY A 133 -4.69 -21.70 -13.38
C GLY A 133 -4.52 -21.12 -14.78
N ILE A 134 -3.97 -19.91 -14.91
CA ILE A 134 -3.65 -19.29 -16.21
C ILE A 134 -2.61 -20.12 -16.96
N ILE A 135 -1.56 -20.58 -16.29
CA ILE A 135 -0.57 -21.48 -16.88
C ILE A 135 -1.22 -22.80 -17.29
N PHE A 136 -2.03 -23.41 -16.43
CA PHE A 136 -2.66 -24.70 -16.69
C PHE A 136 -3.60 -24.64 -17.90
N GLU A 137 -4.40 -23.59 -18.00
CA GLU A 137 -5.27 -23.32 -19.15
C GLU A 137 -4.45 -23.26 -20.45
N ASN A 138 -3.35 -22.50 -20.45
CA ASN A 138 -2.51 -22.34 -21.63
C ASN A 138 -1.72 -23.62 -21.99
N LEU A 139 -1.29 -24.39 -20.99
CA LEU A 139 -0.68 -25.71 -21.18
C LEU A 139 -1.67 -26.69 -21.85
N CYS A 140 -2.94 -26.66 -21.44
CA CYS A 140 -4.01 -27.47 -22.05
C CYS A 140 -4.34 -27.05 -23.48
N ARG A 141 -3.86 -25.90 -23.95
CA ARG A 141 -3.94 -25.45 -25.35
C ARG A 141 -2.63 -25.62 -26.12
N GLY A 142 -1.74 -26.47 -25.62
CA GLY A 142 -0.52 -26.87 -26.32
C GLY A 142 0.67 -25.92 -26.17
N ARG A 143 0.56 -24.84 -25.37
CA ARG A 143 1.70 -23.94 -25.08
C ARG A 143 2.60 -24.60 -24.05
N LYS A 144 3.87 -24.84 -24.39
CA LYS A 144 4.77 -25.68 -23.58
C LYS A 144 5.78 -24.92 -22.71
N LYS A 145 5.88 -23.60 -22.86
CA LYS A 145 6.88 -22.76 -22.20
C LYS A 145 6.20 -21.54 -21.56
N HIS A 146 6.49 -21.27 -20.29
CA HIS A 146 5.97 -20.13 -19.54
C HIS A 146 7.08 -19.53 -18.66
N LEU A 147 7.00 -18.22 -18.41
CA LEU A 147 7.89 -17.49 -17.51
C LEU A 147 7.12 -17.07 -16.26
N TRP A 148 7.70 -17.33 -15.09
CA TRP A 148 7.19 -16.86 -13.79
C TRP A 148 8.29 -16.05 -13.09
N PHE A 149 8.11 -14.74 -13.05
CA PHE A 149 9.00 -13.83 -12.32
C PHE A 149 8.41 -13.48 -10.97
N SER A 150 9.22 -13.55 -9.92
CA SER A 150 8.83 -13.11 -8.58
C SER A 150 10.01 -12.45 -7.84
N VAL A 151 9.82 -12.15 -6.57
CA VAL A 151 10.73 -11.34 -5.75
C VAL A 151 11.80 -12.14 -5.03
N SER A 152 11.52 -13.40 -4.69
CA SER A 152 12.46 -14.33 -4.07
C SER A 152 12.39 -15.69 -4.73
N ASN A 153 13.48 -16.47 -4.64
CA ASN A 153 13.49 -17.86 -5.04
C ASN A 153 12.69 -18.75 -4.06
N ASP A 154 12.46 -18.30 -2.82
CA ASP A 154 11.64 -19.01 -1.82
C ASP A 154 10.22 -19.29 -2.31
N LEU A 155 9.67 -18.33 -3.05
CA LEU A 155 8.34 -18.38 -3.63
C LEU A 155 8.21 -19.41 -4.76
N ARG A 156 9.33 -20.00 -5.24
CA ARG A 156 9.29 -21.10 -6.22
C ARG A 156 8.54 -22.30 -5.66
N VAL A 157 8.79 -22.65 -4.39
CA VAL A 157 8.14 -23.78 -3.73
C VAL A 157 6.65 -23.52 -3.54
N ASP A 158 6.26 -22.26 -3.30
CA ASP A 158 4.86 -21.85 -3.25
C ASP A 158 4.19 -21.94 -4.64
N ALA A 159 4.88 -21.53 -5.71
CA ALA A 159 4.38 -21.67 -7.09
C ALA A 159 4.21 -23.14 -7.50
N GLU A 160 5.18 -24.01 -7.16
CA GLU A 160 5.09 -25.47 -7.36
C GLU A 160 3.92 -26.09 -6.60
N ARG A 161 3.75 -25.69 -5.32
CA ARG A 161 2.60 -26.10 -4.52
C ARG A 161 1.29 -25.66 -5.17
N ASP A 162 1.19 -24.40 -5.58
CA ASP A 162 -0.06 -23.86 -6.13
C ASP A 162 -0.44 -24.53 -7.47
N LEU A 163 0.55 -24.89 -8.30
CA LEU A 163 0.35 -25.74 -9.50
C LEU A 163 -0.11 -27.15 -9.12
N SER A 164 0.54 -27.79 -8.15
CA SER A 164 0.17 -29.14 -7.72
C SER A 164 -1.20 -29.20 -7.02
N ASP A 165 -1.55 -28.18 -6.23
CA ASP A 165 -2.83 -28.05 -5.51
C ASP A 165 -4.02 -28.03 -6.49
N ILE A 166 -3.82 -27.46 -7.69
CA ILE A 166 -4.84 -27.45 -8.75
C ILE A 166 -4.76 -28.67 -9.68
N GLY A 167 -3.88 -29.63 -9.40
CA GLY A 167 -3.68 -30.84 -10.22
C GLY A 167 -2.85 -30.61 -11.49
N CYS A 168 -2.08 -29.53 -11.57
CA CYS A 168 -1.17 -29.26 -12.68
C CYS A 168 0.25 -29.73 -12.34
N HIS A 169 0.70 -30.84 -12.91
CA HIS A 169 2.02 -31.43 -12.64
C HIS A 169 3.09 -31.04 -13.68
N VAL A 170 3.15 -29.75 -14.03
CA VAL A 170 4.17 -29.21 -14.94
C VAL A 170 5.53 -29.12 -14.27
N ASN A 171 6.61 -29.25 -15.05
CA ASN A 171 7.97 -29.06 -14.55
C ASN A 171 8.24 -27.57 -14.27
N VAL A 172 8.63 -27.23 -13.04
CA VAL A 172 9.10 -25.89 -12.67
C VAL A 172 10.63 -25.90 -12.66
N ILE A 173 11.21 -25.03 -13.47
CA ILE A 173 12.65 -24.96 -13.75
C ILE A 173 13.23 -23.82 -12.90
N ASP A 174 14.23 -24.12 -12.05
CA ASP A 174 14.93 -23.11 -11.26
C ASP A 174 15.90 -22.31 -12.16
N GLY A 175 15.42 -21.17 -12.65
CA GLY A 175 16.20 -20.27 -13.50
C GLY A 175 17.31 -19.54 -12.76
N CYS A 176 17.34 -19.53 -11.43
CA CYS A 176 18.45 -18.91 -10.68
C CYS A 176 19.68 -19.82 -10.69
N GLN A 177 19.52 -21.12 -10.41
CA GLN A 177 20.65 -22.05 -10.34
C GLN A 177 21.03 -22.68 -11.68
N GLN A 178 20.04 -23.04 -12.52
CA GLN A 178 20.32 -23.78 -13.75
C GLN A 178 20.97 -22.88 -14.81
N LEU A 179 20.66 -21.58 -14.79
CA LEU A 179 21.32 -20.60 -15.65
C LEU A 179 22.73 -20.24 -15.15
N GLU A 180 23.13 -20.57 -13.92
CA GLU A 180 24.49 -20.33 -13.38
C GLU A 180 25.51 -21.40 -13.77
N LYS A 181 25.07 -22.67 -13.89
CA LYS A 181 25.97 -23.81 -14.16
C LYS A 181 26.39 -23.92 -15.63
N GLU A 182 25.59 -23.40 -16.55
CA GLU A 182 25.80 -23.58 -17.98
C GLU A 182 26.64 -22.44 -18.56
N LYS A 183 27.97 -22.62 -18.49
CA LYS A 183 28.92 -21.78 -19.21
C LYS A 183 28.64 -21.91 -20.72
N SER A 184 28.12 -20.84 -21.30
CA SER A 184 28.32 -20.42 -22.71
C SER A 184 27.43 -20.97 -23.83
N LYS A 185 26.51 -21.93 -23.65
CA LYS A 185 25.59 -22.36 -24.75
C LYS A 185 24.25 -22.94 -24.26
N GLY A 186 23.26 -22.07 -24.03
CA GLY A 186 21.84 -22.44 -23.90
C GLY A 186 21.49 -23.42 -22.76
N PHE A 187 20.18 -23.61 -22.53
CA PHE A 187 19.69 -24.62 -21.59
C PHE A 187 20.14 -26.02 -22.01
N GLY A 188 20.90 -26.71 -21.18
CA GLY A 188 21.23 -28.12 -21.31
C GLY A 188 19.98 -29.00 -21.32
N ILE A 189 20.12 -30.19 -21.90
CA ILE A 189 19.09 -31.09 -22.43
C ILE A 189 17.98 -31.53 -21.42
N SER A 190 18.05 -31.18 -20.14
CA SER A 190 17.20 -31.75 -19.10
C SER A 190 15.75 -31.24 -19.05
N SER A 191 15.42 -30.01 -19.52
CA SER A 191 14.01 -29.60 -19.63
C SER A 191 13.78 -28.42 -20.58
N LYS A 192 13.53 -28.70 -21.87
CA LYS A 192 13.20 -27.67 -22.89
C LYS A 192 11.77 -27.08 -22.76
N THR A 193 10.94 -27.59 -21.85
CA THR A 193 9.52 -27.21 -21.70
C THR A 193 9.14 -27.17 -20.23
N GLY A 194 8.23 -26.28 -19.85
CA GLY A 194 7.76 -26.10 -18.48
C GLY A 194 7.61 -24.64 -18.09
N VAL A 195 7.64 -24.38 -16.79
CA VAL A 195 7.60 -23.03 -16.21
C VAL A 195 9.01 -22.66 -15.77
N LEU A 196 9.64 -21.69 -16.43
CA LEU A 196 10.91 -21.13 -15.97
C LEU A 196 10.62 -20.12 -14.85
N TYR A 197 11.02 -20.47 -13.63
CA TYR A 197 10.89 -19.61 -12.47
C TYR A 197 12.18 -18.80 -12.28
N SER A 198 12.07 -17.47 -12.13
CA SER A 198 13.24 -16.60 -11.96
C SER A 198 12.89 -15.37 -11.09
N THR A 199 13.91 -14.69 -10.57
CA THR A 199 13.70 -13.48 -9.76
C THR A 199 13.92 -12.20 -10.56
N TYR A 200 13.28 -11.11 -10.14
CA TYR A 200 13.54 -9.78 -10.72
C TYR A 200 15.02 -9.38 -10.64
N SER A 201 15.72 -9.72 -9.56
CA SER A 201 17.16 -9.50 -9.42
C SER A 201 17.96 -10.28 -10.45
N THR A 202 17.64 -11.56 -10.65
CA THR A 202 18.30 -12.41 -11.65
C THR A 202 18.12 -11.86 -13.06
N LEU A 203 16.94 -11.32 -13.38
CA LEU A 203 16.66 -10.69 -14.69
C LEU A 203 17.61 -9.53 -15.03
N THR A 204 18.09 -8.80 -14.01
CA THR A 204 19.01 -7.66 -14.18
C THR A 204 20.50 -8.04 -14.20
N SER A 205 20.83 -9.32 -13.97
CA SER A 205 22.22 -9.77 -13.95
C SER A 205 22.87 -9.67 -15.34
N ASN A 206 24.04 -9.03 -15.40
CA ASN A 206 24.80 -8.75 -16.63
C ASN A 206 24.00 -8.00 -17.72
N PHE A 207 23.06 -7.13 -17.32
CA PHE A 207 22.10 -6.47 -18.23
C PHE A 207 22.74 -5.77 -19.44
N SER A 208 23.94 -5.19 -19.29
CA SER A 208 24.68 -4.48 -20.34
C SER A 208 25.49 -5.39 -21.27
N HIS A 209 25.67 -6.68 -20.96
CA HIS A 209 26.46 -7.59 -21.79
C HIS A 209 25.61 -8.27 -22.86
N ALA A 210 25.94 -8.07 -24.14
CA ALA A 210 25.14 -8.58 -25.26
C ALA A 210 24.91 -10.10 -25.25
N THR A 211 25.90 -10.92 -24.85
CA THR A 211 25.83 -12.39 -24.93
C THR A 211 25.77 -13.10 -23.57
N LYS A 212 26.07 -12.39 -22.48
CA LYS A 212 26.04 -12.92 -21.10
C LYS A 212 24.89 -12.39 -20.27
N SER A 213 24.05 -11.52 -20.84
CA SER A 213 22.87 -11.00 -20.18
C SER A 213 21.89 -12.13 -19.89
N ARG A 214 21.42 -12.19 -18.65
CA ARG A 214 20.42 -13.18 -18.24
C ARG A 214 19.11 -13.02 -18.98
N LEU A 215 18.75 -11.78 -19.32
CA LEU A 215 17.59 -11.48 -20.14
C LEU A 215 17.69 -12.16 -21.52
N ALA A 216 18.87 -12.08 -22.18
CA ALA A 216 19.07 -12.71 -23.48
C ALA A 216 18.90 -14.23 -23.41
N GLN A 217 19.48 -14.87 -22.39
CA GLN A 217 19.34 -16.32 -22.19
C GLN A 217 17.88 -16.77 -21.99
N ILE A 218 17.08 -15.97 -21.28
CA ILE A 218 15.65 -16.24 -21.08
C ILE A 218 14.89 -16.10 -22.41
N VAL A 219 15.18 -15.06 -23.19
CA VAL A 219 14.57 -14.83 -24.51
C VAL A 219 14.96 -15.96 -25.48
N ASP A 220 16.22 -16.39 -25.48
CA ASP A 220 16.70 -17.52 -26.29
C ASP A 220 15.99 -18.83 -25.90
N TRP A 221 15.72 -19.03 -24.60
CA TRP A 221 14.94 -20.19 -24.13
C TRP A 221 13.49 -20.14 -24.57
N CYS A 222 12.85 -18.97 -24.56
CA CYS A 222 11.52 -18.78 -25.11
C CYS A 222 11.49 -19.22 -26.59
N GLY A 223 12.50 -18.80 -27.35
CA GLY A 223 12.62 -19.06 -28.79
C GLY A 223 11.75 -18.11 -29.63
N PRO A 224 11.85 -18.19 -30.97
CA PRO A 224 11.11 -17.32 -31.87
C PRO A 224 9.60 -17.60 -31.78
N GLY A 225 8.78 -16.55 -31.90
CA GLY A 225 7.32 -16.67 -31.91
C GLY A 225 6.70 -17.09 -30.56
N PHE A 226 7.41 -16.86 -29.45
CA PHE A 226 6.91 -17.20 -28.11
C PHE A 226 5.56 -16.54 -27.82
N ASP A 227 4.55 -17.38 -27.58
CA ASP A 227 3.19 -16.98 -27.22
C ASP A 227 2.79 -17.49 -25.80
N GLY A 228 3.75 -18.00 -25.04
CA GLY A 228 3.54 -18.45 -23.67
C GLY A 228 3.23 -17.33 -22.67
N CYS A 229 2.93 -17.71 -21.43
CA CYS A 229 2.63 -16.75 -20.37
C CYS A 229 3.91 -16.09 -19.83
N ILE A 230 3.83 -14.80 -19.52
CA ILE A 230 4.82 -14.09 -18.69
C ILE A 230 4.08 -13.56 -17.48
N LEU A 231 4.33 -14.16 -16.32
CA LEU A 231 3.73 -13.78 -15.06
C LEU A 231 4.71 -12.90 -14.28
N PHE A 232 4.31 -11.66 -14.01
CA PHE A 232 5.02 -10.76 -13.12
C PHE A 232 4.32 -10.79 -11.75
N ASP A 233 4.76 -11.71 -10.89
CA ASP A 233 4.26 -11.87 -9.52
C ASP A 233 4.93 -10.87 -8.56
N GLU A 234 4.15 -10.29 -7.66
CA GLU A 234 4.54 -9.14 -6.83
C GLU A 234 5.15 -7.99 -7.65
N CYS A 235 4.52 -7.68 -8.80
CA CYS A 235 5.06 -6.75 -9.79
C CYS A 235 5.32 -5.32 -9.26
N HIS A 236 4.72 -4.92 -8.14
CA HIS A 236 4.98 -3.62 -7.51
C HIS A 236 6.47 -3.40 -7.14
N LYS A 237 7.28 -4.46 -7.06
CA LYS A 237 8.75 -4.35 -6.90
C LYS A 237 9.48 -3.92 -8.18
N ALA A 238 8.86 -4.03 -9.35
CA ALA A 238 9.38 -3.57 -10.63
C ALA A 238 9.12 -2.07 -10.89
N LYS A 239 8.79 -1.30 -9.85
CA LYS A 239 8.47 0.13 -9.97
C LYS A 239 9.62 0.96 -10.51
N HIS A 240 9.26 2.05 -11.21
CA HIS A 240 10.18 3.13 -11.51
C HIS A 240 10.65 3.83 -10.22
N GLY A 241 11.84 4.44 -10.25
CA GLY A 241 12.28 5.35 -9.19
C GLY A 241 11.32 6.53 -9.02
N GLU A 242 11.45 7.30 -7.93
CA GLU A 242 10.63 8.49 -7.69
C GLU A 242 10.78 9.48 -8.86
N LEU A 243 9.75 9.55 -9.72
CA LEU A 243 9.69 10.43 -10.91
C LEU A 243 9.60 11.93 -10.55
N SER A 244 9.67 12.29 -9.26
CA SER A 244 9.71 13.66 -8.75
C SER A 244 11.07 14.34 -8.95
N ASP A 245 12.15 13.56 -9.12
CA ASP A 245 13.45 14.12 -9.46
C ASP A 245 13.55 14.36 -10.97
N LYS A 246 13.97 15.57 -11.37
CA LYS A 246 14.18 15.96 -12.78
C LYS A 246 15.17 15.04 -13.54
N ASN A 247 15.89 14.17 -12.83
CA ASN A 247 16.85 13.18 -13.35
C ASN A 247 16.47 11.72 -13.03
N ALA A 248 15.22 11.43 -12.64
CA ALA A 248 14.81 10.10 -12.20
C ALA A 248 14.97 9.05 -13.32
N THR A 249 16.02 8.23 -13.22
CA THR A 249 16.26 7.13 -14.16
C THR A 249 15.40 5.93 -13.78
N ALA A 250 14.78 5.27 -14.76
CA ALA A 250 14.04 4.02 -14.54
C ALA A 250 14.94 3.00 -13.82
N SER A 251 14.41 2.29 -12.81
CA SER A 251 15.18 1.26 -12.10
C SER A 251 15.65 0.19 -13.08
N LYS A 252 16.83 -0.41 -12.87
CA LYS A 252 17.35 -1.49 -13.74
C LYS A 252 16.32 -2.62 -13.92
N ILE A 253 15.54 -2.92 -12.88
CA ILE A 253 14.45 -3.90 -12.91
C ILE A 253 13.33 -3.44 -13.83
N ALA A 254 12.86 -2.19 -13.70
CA ALA A 254 11.79 -1.66 -14.55
C ALA A 254 12.18 -1.67 -16.04
N GLN A 255 13.44 -1.30 -16.35
CA GLN A 255 13.98 -1.36 -17.72
C GLN A 255 14.02 -2.79 -18.25
N ALA A 256 14.44 -3.76 -17.43
CA ALA A 256 14.49 -5.15 -17.84
C ALA A 256 13.09 -5.75 -18.09
N VAL A 257 12.12 -5.39 -17.25
CA VAL A 257 10.70 -5.77 -17.41
C VAL A 257 10.09 -5.15 -18.67
N GLN A 258 10.40 -3.89 -19.00
CA GLN A 258 9.96 -3.30 -20.27
C GLN A 258 10.65 -3.98 -21.47
N LYS A 259 11.95 -4.23 -21.38
CA LYS A 259 12.73 -4.82 -22.48
C LYS A 259 12.29 -6.26 -22.81
N ILE A 260 12.01 -7.10 -21.82
CA ILE A 260 11.54 -8.47 -22.08
C ILE A 260 10.17 -8.49 -22.78
N GLN A 261 9.29 -7.55 -22.43
CA GLN A 261 7.98 -7.42 -23.07
C GLN A 261 8.14 -6.97 -24.52
N ALA A 262 9.01 -5.99 -24.80
CA ALA A 262 9.28 -5.55 -26.17
C ALA A 262 9.91 -6.67 -27.04
N LEU A 263 10.78 -7.50 -26.46
CA LEU A 263 11.41 -8.63 -27.16
C LEU A 263 10.44 -9.79 -27.41
N LEU A 264 9.35 -9.89 -26.65
CA LEU A 264 8.34 -10.96 -26.75
C LEU A 264 6.94 -10.35 -26.99
N PRO A 265 6.69 -9.77 -28.20
CA PRO A 265 5.46 -9.03 -28.51
C PRO A 265 4.18 -9.87 -28.36
N MET A 266 4.23 -11.16 -28.69
CA MET A 266 3.07 -12.07 -28.68
C MET A 266 2.85 -12.80 -27.35
N ALA A 267 3.67 -12.52 -26.32
CA ALA A 267 3.56 -13.16 -25.03
C ALA A 267 2.29 -12.75 -24.26
N ARG A 268 1.78 -13.68 -23.45
CA ARG A 268 0.58 -13.52 -22.62
C ARG A 268 0.95 -12.97 -21.25
N VAL A 269 0.95 -11.64 -21.13
CA VAL A 269 1.44 -10.95 -19.92
C VAL A 269 0.36 -10.86 -18.85
N VAL A 270 0.74 -11.20 -17.61
CA VAL A 270 -0.08 -10.99 -16.41
C VAL A 270 0.74 -10.20 -15.39
N TYR A 271 0.22 -9.05 -14.98
CA TYR A 271 0.73 -8.33 -13.82
C TYR A 271 -0.04 -8.81 -12.60
N CYS A 272 0.65 -9.17 -11.53
CA CYS A 272 0.05 -9.72 -10.33
C CYS A 272 0.61 -9.00 -9.11
N SER A 273 -0.24 -8.26 -8.40
CA SER A 273 0.17 -7.57 -7.17
C SER A 273 -1.05 -7.07 -6.39
N ALA A 274 -1.11 -7.37 -5.09
CA ALA A 274 -2.13 -6.84 -4.19
C ALA A 274 -2.03 -5.31 -3.99
N THR A 275 -0.87 -4.72 -4.30
CA THR A 275 -0.54 -3.32 -4.05
C THR A 275 0.00 -2.65 -5.32
N GLY A 276 -0.36 -3.18 -6.50
CA GLY A 276 0.24 -2.75 -7.78
C GLY A 276 -0.03 -1.29 -8.16
N VAL A 277 -0.98 -0.63 -7.51
CA VAL A 277 -1.41 0.75 -7.78
C VAL A 277 -1.23 1.64 -6.55
N GLY A 278 -0.03 1.63 -5.94
CA GLY A 278 0.32 2.58 -4.87
C GLY A 278 0.46 4.04 -5.37
N GLY A 279 0.70 4.22 -6.67
CA GLY A 279 0.79 5.49 -7.39
C GLY A 279 0.91 5.25 -8.90
N ILE A 280 0.43 6.19 -9.73
CA ILE A 280 0.34 6.05 -11.20
C ILE A 280 1.75 5.85 -11.80
N GLU A 281 2.72 6.59 -11.27
CA GLU A 281 4.16 6.49 -11.57
C GLU A 281 4.68 5.05 -11.60
N HIS A 282 4.12 4.17 -10.77
CA HIS A 282 4.58 2.79 -10.64
C HIS A 282 3.95 1.86 -11.68
N MET A 283 3.04 2.34 -12.52
CA MET A 283 2.43 1.56 -13.61
C MET A 283 3.18 1.68 -14.94
N ALA A 284 4.24 2.50 -15.03
CA ALA A 284 4.94 2.81 -16.28
C ALA A 284 5.42 1.58 -17.08
N TYR A 285 5.73 0.46 -16.41
CA TYR A 285 6.16 -0.78 -17.06
C TYR A 285 4.98 -1.66 -17.54
N MET A 286 3.74 -1.33 -17.17
CA MET A 286 2.53 -2.09 -17.48
C MET A 286 1.95 -1.75 -18.86
N THR A 287 2.81 -1.63 -19.88
CA THR A 287 2.43 -1.15 -21.22
C THR A 287 1.36 -2.02 -21.88
N ARG A 288 1.35 -3.33 -21.58
CA ARG A 288 0.38 -4.28 -22.15
C ARG A 288 -1.07 -4.08 -21.70
N LEU A 289 -1.34 -3.21 -20.72
CA LEU A 289 -2.72 -2.83 -20.38
C LEU A 289 -3.36 -1.95 -21.47
N GLY A 290 -2.57 -1.35 -22.36
CA GLY A 290 -3.07 -0.53 -23.46
C GLY A 290 -3.81 0.73 -22.97
N LEU A 291 -3.36 1.30 -21.85
CA LEU A 291 -3.90 2.56 -21.30
C LEU A 291 -3.33 3.79 -22.02
N TRP A 292 -2.19 3.63 -22.68
CA TRP A 292 -1.52 4.64 -23.49
C TRP A 292 -0.86 3.95 -24.70
N GLY A 293 -0.49 4.74 -25.70
CA GLY A 293 0.12 4.29 -26.95
C GLY A 293 -0.68 4.68 -28.19
N PRO A 294 -0.29 4.15 -29.37
CA PRO A 294 -0.94 4.47 -30.64
C PRO A 294 -2.45 4.25 -30.59
N THR A 295 -3.24 5.17 -31.15
CA THR A 295 -4.72 5.15 -31.20
C THR A 295 -5.44 5.24 -29.85
N THR A 296 -4.72 5.43 -28.74
CA THR A 296 -5.34 5.75 -27.44
C THR A 296 -5.42 7.26 -27.21
N ALA A 297 -6.17 7.71 -26.21
CA ALA A 297 -6.21 9.12 -25.82
C ALA A 297 -4.85 9.69 -25.41
N PHE A 298 -3.89 8.85 -25.00
CA PHE A 298 -2.59 9.28 -24.48
C PHE A 298 -1.48 8.67 -25.32
N GLN A 299 -0.67 9.50 -26.00
CA GLN A 299 0.37 8.99 -26.90
C GLN A 299 1.48 8.23 -26.13
N GLY A 300 1.71 8.60 -24.87
CA GLY A 300 2.67 7.93 -24.00
C GLY A 300 2.42 8.14 -22.52
N PHE A 301 3.20 7.43 -21.70
CA PHE A 301 3.04 7.39 -20.25
C PHE A 301 3.20 8.79 -19.59
N SER A 302 4.12 9.63 -20.06
CA SER A 302 4.34 10.97 -19.48
C SER A 302 3.11 11.87 -19.64
N GLU A 303 2.45 11.80 -20.79
CA GLU A 303 1.21 12.55 -21.04
C GLU A 303 0.07 12.02 -20.15
N PHE A 304 -0.10 10.70 -20.10
CA PHE A 304 -1.04 10.04 -19.20
C PHE A 304 -0.82 10.45 -17.74
N LEU A 305 0.43 10.34 -17.24
CA LEU A 305 0.79 10.68 -15.87
C LEU A 305 0.48 12.14 -15.53
N ARG A 306 0.83 13.08 -16.42
CA ARG A 306 0.55 14.51 -16.23
C ARG A 306 -0.95 14.77 -16.15
N THR A 307 -1.74 14.19 -17.06
CA THR A 307 -3.19 14.38 -17.09
C THR A 307 -3.87 13.82 -15.84
N ILE A 308 -3.49 12.62 -15.40
CA ILE A 308 -4.08 12.02 -14.19
C ILE A 308 -3.60 12.75 -12.92
N LYS A 309 -2.31 13.11 -12.80
CA LYS A 309 -1.77 13.84 -11.63
C LYS A 309 -2.37 15.22 -11.44
N ASN A 310 -2.51 16.00 -12.52
CA ASN A 310 -3.03 17.37 -12.45
C ASN A 310 -4.50 17.44 -12.02
N ARG A 311 -5.20 16.30 -12.01
CA ARG A 311 -6.64 16.19 -11.74
C ARG A 311 -6.94 15.60 -10.35
N GLY A 312 -5.91 15.41 -9.53
CA GLY A 312 -6.07 14.97 -8.14
C GLY A 312 -6.36 13.47 -7.99
N MET A 313 -6.80 13.11 -6.78
CA MET A 313 -6.87 11.70 -6.35
C MET A 313 -8.03 10.90 -6.98
N GLY A 314 -9.14 11.54 -7.35
CA GLY A 314 -10.30 10.87 -7.95
C GLY A 314 -10.00 10.22 -9.31
N ALA A 315 -9.04 10.76 -10.07
CA ALA A 315 -8.69 10.25 -11.39
C ALA A 315 -8.08 8.83 -11.34
N MET A 316 -7.46 8.45 -10.23
CA MET A 316 -6.93 7.10 -10.00
C MET A 316 -8.03 6.07 -9.75
N GLU A 317 -9.07 6.50 -9.06
CA GLU A 317 -10.21 5.64 -8.72
C GLU A 317 -11.05 5.39 -9.98
N MET A 318 -11.21 6.42 -10.82
CA MET A 318 -11.80 6.30 -12.15
C MET A 318 -10.99 5.35 -13.06
N LEU A 319 -9.65 5.40 -13.01
CA LEU A 319 -8.80 4.47 -13.76
C LEU A 319 -9.04 3.01 -13.33
N ALA A 320 -9.21 2.75 -12.04
CA ALA A 320 -9.47 1.40 -11.54
C ALA A 320 -10.85 0.88 -11.99
N ILE A 321 -11.88 1.73 -11.93
CA ILE A 321 -13.23 1.46 -12.45
C ILE A 321 -13.17 1.16 -13.95
N GLU A 322 -12.48 1.99 -14.73
CA GLU A 322 -12.28 1.83 -16.17
C GLU A 322 -11.63 0.47 -16.50
N MET A 323 -10.52 0.14 -15.84
CA MET A 323 -9.84 -1.12 -16.10
C MET A 323 -10.73 -2.33 -15.76
N LYS A 324 -11.60 -2.21 -14.75
CA LYS A 324 -12.59 -3.25 -14.40
C LYS A 324 -13.67 -3.37 -15.48
N LEU A 325 -14.26 -2.26 -15.93
CA LEU A 325 -15.25 -2.25 -17.02
C LEU A 325 -14.71 -2.82 -18.34
N GLN A 326 -13.42 -2.60 -18.61
CA GLN A 326 -12.75 -3.19 -19.79
C GLN A 326 -12.37 -4.67 -19.60
N GLY A 327 -12.58 -5.23 -18.40
CA GLY A 327 -12.19 -6.59 -18.02
C GLY A 327 -10.67 -6.80 -17.96
N LYS A 328 -9.89 -5.72 -17.85
CA LYS A 328 -8.41 -5.73 -17.79
C LYS A 328 -7.88 -5.84 -16.36
N TYR A 329 -8.73 -5.59 -15.37
CA TYR A 329 -8.37 -5.51 -13.97
C TYR A 329 -9.44 -6.16 -13.10
N VAL A 330 -8.98 -6.95 -12.13
CA VAL A 330 -9.81 -7.46 -11.04
C VAL A 330 -9.07 -7.25 -9.73
N SER A 331 -9.76 -6.72 -8.73
CA SER A 331 -9.21 -6.55 -7.39
C SER A 331 -10.24 -6.78 -6.31
N ARG A 332 -10.13 -7.94 -5.67
CA ARG A 332 -10.99 -8.42 -4.59
C ARG A 332 -10.11 -8.81 -3.40
N GLY A 333 -10.65 -8.95 -2.21
CA GLY A 333 -9.85 -9.08 -0.99
C GLY A 333 -10.58 -9.89 0.05
N LEU A 334 -9.85 -10.54 0.94
CA LEU A 334 -10.47 -11.18 2.09
C LEU A 334 -11.07 -10.10 2.99
N SER A 335 -12.31 -10.34 3.38
CA SER A 335 -12.95 -9.56 4.43
C SER A 335 -12.20 -9.76 5.75
N TYR A 336 -12.16 -8.71 6.57
CA TYR A 336 -11.68 -8.76 7.95
C TYR A 336 -12.80 -9.02 8.95
N VAL A 337 -13.99 -9.41 8.48
CA VAL A 337 -15.08 -9.86 9.36
C VAL A 337 -14.57 -10.95 10.32
N GLY A 338 -14.76 -10.70 11.62
CA GLY A 338 -14.28 -11.56 12.71
C GLY A 338 -12.84 -11.32 13.16
N ALA A 339 -12.05 -10.50 12.45
CA ALA A 339 -10.75 -10.06 12.93
C ALA A 339 -10.92 -8.88 13.91
N GLU A 340 -10.16 -8.90 14.99
CA GLU A 340 -10.17 -7.85 16.00
C GLU A 340 -8.92 -6.98 15.84
N PHE A 341 -9.05 -5.66 15.99
CA PHE A 341 -7.93 -4.73 15.93
C PHE A 341 -7.87 -3.91 17.22
N GLU A 342 -6.75 -4.00 17.91
CA GLU A 342 -6.46 -3.26 19.13
C GLU A 342 -5.25 -2.35 18.89
N LEU A 343 -5.41 -1.04 19.11
CA LEU A 343 -4.29 -0.11 19.22
C LEU A 343 -3.92 -0.02 20.70
N GLN A 344 -2.71 -0.43 21.03
CA GLN A 344 -2.20 -0.40 22.41
C GLN A 344 -1.06 0.61 22.50
N THR A 345 -1.25 1.64 23.32
CA THR A 345 -0.22 2.63 23.61
C THR A 345 0.44 2.32 24.94
N VAL A 346 1.75 2.07 24.90
CA VAL A 346 2.60 1.77 26.04
C VAL A 346 3.14 3.09 26.60
N ALA A 347 2.77 3.41 27.83
CA ALA A 347 3.37 4.52 28.55
C ALA A 347 4.79 4.14 28.99
N LEU A 348 5.78 4.99 28.65
CA LEU A 348 7.13 4.81 29.17
C LEU A 348 7.13 4.97 30.70
N THR A 349 7.73 4.01 31.39
CA THR A 349 8.05 4.12 32.83
C THR A 349 9.04 5.24 33.08
N ASP A 350 9.13 5.74 34.31
CA ASP A 350 10.05 6.84 34.64
C ASP A 350 11.51 6.47 34.38
N HIS A 351 11.90 5.21 34.65
CA HIS A 351 13.23 4.70 34.31
C HIS A 351 13.48 4.69 32.80
N GLN A 352 12.53 4.20 32.00
CA GLN A 352 12.65 4.24 30.53
C GLN A 352 12.69 5.67 29.98
N ARG A 353 11.94 6.60 30.58
CA ARG A 353 11.98 8.02 30.23
C ARG A 353 13.36 8.61 30.50
N GLN A 354 13.95 8.30 31.65
CA GLN A 354 15.30 8.74 32.00
C GLN A 354 16.36 8.21 31.02
N ILE A 355 16.30 6.92 30.64
CA ILE A 355 17.18 6.36 29.60
C ILE A 355 17.03 7.12 28.28
N TYR A 356 15.80 7.44 27.89
CA TYR A 356 15.52 8.20 26.67
C TYR A 356 16.13 9.61 26.74
N GLU A 357 15.93 10.32 27.85
CA GLU A 357 16.46 11.66 28.06
C GLU A 357 17.98 11.69 28.12
N ASN A 358 18.61 10.71 28.77
CA ASN A 358 20.07 10.54 28.78
C ASN A 358 20.60 10.33 27.35
N ALA A 359 19.90 9.54 26.54
CA ALA A 359 20.27 9.33 25.15
C ALA A 359 20.13 10.62 24.32
N VAL A 360 19.05 11.38 24.49
CA VAL A 360 18.89 12.71 23.87
C VAL A 360 20.02 13.65 24.28
N GLY A 361 20.34 13.71 25.57
CA GLY A 361 21.46 14.50 26.10
C GLY A 361 22.80 14.12 25.48
N PHE A 362 23.04 12.82 25.27
CA PHE A 362 24.24 12.35 24.56
C PHE A 362 24.30 12.86 23.11
N TRP A 363 23.21 12.76 22.35
CA TRP A 363 23.17 13.27 20.97
C TRP A 363 23.36 14.80 20.90
N ASN A 364 22.80 15.54 21.87
CA ASN A 364 23.00 16.98 22.01
C ASN A 364 24.45 17.38 22.31
N ILE A 365 25.24 16.49 22.91
CA ILE A 365 26.70 16.67 23.10
C ILE A 365 27.48 16.23 21.85
N LEU A 366 27.09 15.11 21.25
CA LEU A 366 27.76 14.54 20.08
C LEU A 366 27.69 15.49 18.88
N PHE A 367 26.56 16.16 18.65
CA PHE A 367 26.38 17.00 17.47
C PHE A 367 27.33 18.20 17.42
N PRO A 368 27.43 19.06 18.47
CA PRO A 368 28.42 20.13 18.50
C PRO A 368 29.87 19.62 18.49
N ALA A 369 30.16 18.50 19.15
CA ALA A 369 31.49 17.91 19.15
C ALA A 369 31.91 17.44 17.74
N LEU A 370 30.97 16.86 16.99
CA LEU A 370 31.18 16.44 15.61
C LEU A 370 31.35 17.63 14.67
N ASP A 371 30.58 18.70 14.86
CA ASP A 371 30.69 19.93 14.07
C ASP A 371 32.06 20.59 14.27
N ARG A 372 32.50 20.70 15.53
CA ARG A 372 33.84 21.15 15.89
C ARG A 372 34.93 20.26 15.27
N ALA A 373 34.77 18.94 15.33
CA ALA A 373 35.74 18.01 14.74
C ALA A 373 35.78 18.13 13.21
N CYS A 374 34.64 18.32 12.54
CA CYS A 374 34.58 18.57 11.10
C CYS A 374 35.29 19.88 10.72
N ALA A 375 35.10 20.94 11.50
CA ALA A 375 35.78 22.22 11.30
C ALA A 375 37.31 22.09 11.42
N ILE A 376 37.79 21.44 12.48
CA ILE A 376 39.24 21.22 12.71
C ILE A 376 39.86 20.34 11.61
N THR A 377 39.18 19.26 11.23
CA THR A 377 39.71 18.29 10.25
C THR A 377 39.49 18.69 8.80
N ARG A 378 38.74 19.79 8.56
CA ARG A 378 38.30 20.25 7.23
C ARG A 378 37.51 19.18 6.47
N THR A 379 36.71 18.39 7.20
CA THR A 379 35.88 17.33 6.63
C THR A 379 34.51 17.88 6.23
N GLN A 380 34.13 17.72 4.96
CA GLN A 380 32.88 18.28 4.41
C GLN A 380 31.73 17.25 4.37
N GLY A 381 30.54 17.67 4.86
CA GLY A 381 29.17 17.23 4.48
C GLY A 381 28.74 15.76 4.61
N GLU A 382 29.58 14.78 4.29
CA GLU A 382 29.22 13.36 4.24
C GLU A 382 29.04 12.73 5.62
N VAL A 383 29.87 13.15 6.58
CA VAL A 383 29.81 12.68 7.98
C VAL A 383 28.51 13.13 8.64
N MET A 384 28.08 14.37 8.41
CA MET A 384 26.81 14.91 8.94
C MET A 384 25.59 14.16 8.38
N ARG A 385 25.61 13.81 7.09
CA ARG A 385 24.57 12.95 6.49
C ARG A 385 24.52 11.58 7.16
N THR A 386 25.67 10.98 7.40
CA THR A 386 25.81 9.66 8.04
C THR A 386 25.38 9.69 9.52
N MET A 387 25.72 10.76 10.24
CA MET A 387 25.30 11.02 11.62
C MET A 387 23.78 11.00 11.71
N TRP A 388 23.12 11.79 10.87
CA TRP A 388 21.68 11.91 10.88
C TRP A 388 20.93 10.63 10.51
N GLY A 389 21.53 9.79 9.65
CA GLY A 389 21.03 8.45 9.39
C GLY A 389 21.19 7.51 10.59
N SER A 390 22.29 7.63 11.34
CA SER A 390 22.55 6.85 12.56
C SER A 390 21.64 7.28 13.71
N HIS A 391 21.44 8.58 13.90
CA HIS A 391 20.49 9.17 14.85
C HIS A 391 19.08 8.62 14.66
N GLN A 392 18.56 8.64 13.41
CA GLN A 392 17.23 8.11 13.12
C GLN A 392 17.12 6.60 13.43
N ARG A 393 18.14 5.80 13.08
CA ARG A 393 18.15 4.37 13.40
C ARG A 393 18.19 4.12 14.91
N PHE A 394 18.99 4.91 15.64
CA PHE A 394 19.15 4.81 17.08
C PHE A 394 17.81 5.00 17.83
N PHE A 395 17.10 6.11 17.58
CA PHE A 395 15.85 6.38 18.32
C PHE A 395 14.70 5.45 17.95
N ARG A 396 14.66 4.97 16.70
CA ARG A 396 13.73 3.89 16.31
C ARG A 396 14.00 2.61 17.08
N GLN A 397 15.27 2.23 17.17
CA GLN A 397 15.70 1.05 17.90
C GLN A 397 15.34 1.17 19.39
N LEU A 398 15.57 2.35 19.98
CA LEU A 398 15.25 2.64 21.37
C LEU A 398 13.75 2.49 21.66
N CYS A 399 12.88 3.07 20.82
CA CYS A 399 11.42 2.91 20.97
C CYS A 399 10.98 1.44 20.90
N MET A 400 11.59 0.62 20.02
CA MET A 400 11.30 -0.82 19.97
C MET A 400 11.69 -1.52 21.28
N CYS A 401 12.89 -1.25 21.80
CA CYS A 401 13.36 -1.82 23.06
C CYS A 401 12.40 -1.50 24.22
N MET A 402 11.88 -0.28 24.29
CA MET A 402 10.95 0.12 25.36
C MET A 402 9.62 -0.64 25.36
N LYS A 403 9.21 -1.19 24.21
CA LYS A 403 7.96 -1.97 24.07
C LYS A 403 8.13 -3.44 24.42
N VAL A 404 9.35 -3.97 24.46
CA VAL A 404 9.62 -5.41 24.65
C VAL A 404 9.00 -5.96 25.94
N PRO A 405 9.13 -5.33 27.12
CA PRO A 405 8.54 -5.87 28.36
C PRO A 405 7.03 -6.04 28.27
N PHE A 406 6.33 -5.06 27.69
CA PHE A 406 4.88 -5.12 27.46
C PHE A 406 4.48 -6.21 26.47
N ILE A 407 5.30 -6.44 25.43
CA ILE A 407 5.04 -7.52 24.48
C ILE A 407 5.23 -8.88 25.14
N ILE A 408 6.25 -9.06 25.98
CA ILE A 408 6.49 -10.31 26.70
C ILE A 408 5.30 -10.66 27.57
N SER A 409 4.76 -9.71 28.35
CA SER A 409 3.55 -9.95 29.16
C SER A 409 2.36 -10.32 28.27
N THR A 410 2.13 -9.56 27.20
CA THR A 410 1.02 -9.80 26.26
C THR A 410 1.12 -11.19 25.59
N VAL A 411 2.33 -11.64 25.25
CA VAL A 411 2.58 -12.97 24.69
C VAL A 411 2.24 -14.05 25.72
N LYS A 412 2.73 -13.92 26.96
CA LYS A 412 2.48 -14.88 28.04
C LYS A 412 0.97 -15.01 28.31
N ASP A 413 0.25 -13.88 28.39
CA ASP A 413 -1.21 -13.86 28.58
C ASP A 413 -1.98 -14.50 27.41
N SER A 414 -1.52 -14.25 26.18
CA SER A 414 -2.12 -14.83 24.98
C SER A 414 -1.94 -16.35 24.93
N LEU A 415 -0.76 -16.85 25.32
CA LEU A 415 -0.48 -18.29 25.39
C LEU A 415 -1.29 -18.96 26.51
N ALA A 416 -1.42 -18.31 27.68
CA ALA A 416 -2.27 -18.79 28.77
C ALA A 416 -3.75 -18.89 28.36
N SER A 417 -4.20 -17.99 27.48
CA SER A 417 -5.54 -18.01 26.88
C SER A 417 -5.71 -19.05 25.76
N GLY A 418 -4.71 -19.90 25.50
CA GLY A 418 -4.76 -20.94 24.47
C GLY A 418 -4.54 -20.44 23.04
N HIS A 419 -4.10 -19.20 22.85
CA HIS A 419 -3.79 -18.65 21.53
C HIS A 419 -2.36 -18.99 21.07
N CYS A 420 -2.06 -18.72 19.79
CA CYS A 420 -0.72 -18.74 19.21
C CYS A 420 -0.31 -17.32 18.83
N VAL A 421 0.97 -16.97 18.98
CA VAL A 421 1.43 -15.59 18.80
C VAL A 421 2.33 -15.43 17.58
N VAL A 422 2.10 -14.37 16.81
CA VAL A 422 2.96 -13.94 15.71
C VAL A 422 3.44 -12.51 16.02
N ILE A 423 4.75 -12.30 16.10
CA ILE A 423 5.35 -10.99 16.37
C ILE A 423 5.98 -10.46 15.09
N GLY A 424 5.51 -9.29 14.64
CA GLY A 424 6.01 -8.62 13.45
C GLY A 424 6.95 -7.46 13.77
N LEU A 425 8.14 -7.46 13.15
CA LEU A 425 9.10 -6.35 13.14
C LEU A 425 9.57 -6.04 11.71
N GLN A 426 10.18 -4.86 11.48
CA GLN A 426 10.76 -4.55 10.16
C GLN A 426 12.27 -4.80 10.17
N THR A 427 12.96 -4.35 11.22
CA THR A 427 14.43 -4.35 11.30
C THR A 427 14.98 -5.38 12.28
N THR A 428 15.92 -6.21 11.83
CA THR A 428 16.51 -7.31 12.63
C THR A 428 17.84 -6.93 13.32
N GLY A 429 18.40 -5.76 13.02
CA GLY A 429 19.68 -5.29 13.58
C GLY A 429 20.94 -6.03 13.10
N GLU A 430 20.82 -6.94 12.13
CA GLU A 430 21.90 -7.85 11.70
C GLU A 430 23.20 -7.15 11.31
N ALA A 431 23.14 -6.10 10.49
CA ALA A 431 24.33 -5.40 10.01
C ALA A 431 25.17 -4.75 11.11
N SER A 432 24.55 -4.40 12.25
CA SER A 432 25.25 -3.90 13.44
C SER A 432 25.85 -5.05 14.26
N MET A 433 25.21 -6.22 14.23
CA MET A 433 25.67 -7.42 14.94
C MET A 433 26.85 -8.10 14.23
N GLU A 434 26.87 -8.21 12.90
CA GLU A 434 28.00 -8.79 12.14
C GLU A 434 29.32 -8.02 12.33
N ARG A 435 29.24 -6.70 12.59
CA ARG A 435 30.44 -5.86 12.83
C ARG A 435 30.95 -5.98 14.26
N SER A 436 30.19 -6.58 15.16
CA SER A 436 30.66 -6.84 16.51
C SER A 436 31.71 -7.96 16.44
N ASN A 437 32.97 -7.65 16.78
CA ASN A 437 34.08 -8.63 16.85
C ASN A 437 33.91 -9.61 18.03
N ILE A 438 32.69 -10.13 18.23
CA ILE A 438 32.30 -11.01 19.34
C ILE A 438 32.43 -12.49 18.92
N ALA A 439 33.13 -12.77 17.83
CA ALA A 439 33.41 -14.14 17.41
C ALA A 439 34.15 -14.95 18.49
N ASP A 440 34.84 -14.30 19.45
CA ASP A 440 35.65 -14.96 20.50
C ASP A 440 35.29 -14.58 21.96
N GLY A 441 34.31 -13.70 22.21
CA GLY A 441 34.03 -13.15 23.55
C GLY A 441 32.80 -13.75 24.24
N LYS A 442 32.98 -14.31 25.46
CA LYS A 442 31.85 -14.65 26.36
C LYS A 442 31.26 -13.35 26.92
N ALA A 443 30.01 -13.02 26.57
CA ALA A 443 29.32 -11.87 27.14
C ALA A 443 28.50 -12.27 28.38
N THR A 444 28.49 -11.40 29.40
CA THR A 444 27.70 -11.58 30.64
C THR A 444 26.25 -11.11 30.50
N SER A 445 25.94 -10.31 29.47
CA SER A 445 24.62 -9.77 29.18
C SER A 445 24.32 -9.77 27.68
N LEU A 446 23.04 -9.60 27.32
CA LEU A 446 22.63 -9.36 25.95
C LEU A 446 23.23 -8.05 25.41
N ILE A 447 23.52 -8.02 24.11
CA ILE A 447 24.13 -6.87 23.44
C ILE A 447 23.08 -5.79 23.16
N SER A 448 23.41 -4.53 23.42
CA SER A 448 22.58 -3.38 23.00
C SER A 448 22.90 -2.97 21.56
N LEU A 449 21.88 -3.01 20.68
CA LEU A 449 22.00 -2.46 19.32
C LEU A 449 22.13 -0.93 19.32
N CYS A 450 21.47 -0.25 20.26
CA CYS A 450 21.56 1.19 20.43
C CYS A 450 23.00 1.61 20.74
N GLU A 451 23.63 0.93 21.69
CA GLU A 451 25.04 1.15 22.04
C GLU A 451 25.95 0.91 20.84
N ARG A 452 25.72 -0.20 20.11
CA ARG A 452 26.53 -0.53 18.94
C ARG A 452 26.41 0.51 17.83
N ILE A 453 25.22 1.07 17.57
CA ILE A 453 25.02 2.14 16.59
C ILE A 453 25.88 3.36 16.94
N LEU A 454 25.98 3.73 18.23
CA LEU A 454 26.80 4.85 18.68
C LEU A 454 28.29 4.55 18.53
N ILE A 455 28.75 3.38 19.01
CA ILE A 455 30.16 2.97 18.91
C ILE A 455 30.59 2.89 17.44
N ASP A 456 29.82 2.22 16.58
CA ASP A 456 30.13 2.12 15.15
C ASP A 456 30.23 3.50 14.50
N PHE A 457 29.28 4.39 14.80
CA PHE A 457 29.28 5.73 14.24
C PHE A 457 30.52 6.51 14.66
N ILE A 458 30.83 6.55 15.96
CA ILE A 458 31.95 7.33 16.51
C ILE A 458 33.29 6.73 16.09
N SER A 459 33.43 5.41 16.13
CA SER A 459 34.68 4.75 15.77
C SER A 459 35.02 4.90 14.28
N LEU A 460 34.03 4.78 13.39
CA LEU A 460 34.23 4.77 11.94
C LEU A 460 34.14 6.15 11.29
N HIS A 461 33.27 7.04 11.79
CA HIS A 461 32.92 8.28 11.10
C HIS A 461 33.32 9.55 11.84
N PHE A 462 33.70 9.50 13.12
CA PHE A 462 34.18 10.69 13.83
C PHE A 462 35.56 11.09 13.30
N PRO A 463 35.71 12.29 12.72
CA PRO A 463 36.93 12.66 12.02
C PRO A 463 38.04 13.04 13.01
N THR A 464 39.21 12.39 12.88
CA THR A 464 40.41 12.72 13.67
C THR A 464 41.57 13.21 12.80
N LYS A 465 41.65 12.76 11.55
CA LYS A 465 42.70 13.12 10.59
C LYS A 465 42.39 14.44 9.87
N ILE A 466 43.37 15.34 9.80
CA ILE A 466 43.27 16.64 9.11
C ILE A 466 43.54 16.43 7.62
N LYS A 467 42.61 16.87 6.76
CA LYS A 467 42.81 16.88 5.31
C LYS A 467 43.58 18.16 4.90
N PHE A 468 44.77 17.99 4.33
CA PHE A 468 45.49 19.08 3.65
C PHE A 468 45.13 19.08 2.18
N ASP A 469 44.77 20.24 1.64
CA ASP A 469 44.67 20.43 0.19
C ASP A 469 46.08 20.34 -0.41
N GLN A 470 46.25 19.53 -1.45
CA GLN A 470 47.54 19.25 -2.07
C GLN A 470 48.14 20.41 -2.91
N ASN A 471 47.73 21.67 -2.69
CA ASN A 471 48.33 22.80 -3.40
C ASN A 471 48.40 24.04 -2.50
N THR A 472 49.49 24.16 -1.76
CA THR A 472 50.13 25.46 -1.43
C THR A 472 51.50 25.18 -0.83
N SER A 473 52.48 25.03 -1.74
CA SER A 473 53.87 25.28 -1.42
C SER A 473 54.03 26.75 -1.02
N HIS A 474 54.47 27.05 0.20
CA HIS A 474 55.68 27.86 0.46
C HIS A 474 55.95 28.05 1.97
N ASN A 475 57.20 27.76 2.32
CA ASN A 475 58.05 28.31 3.38
C ASN A 475 57.72 28.06 4.86
N THR A 476 58.44 27.05 5.38
CA THR A 476 58.95 26.91 6.74
C THR A 476 59.73 28.12 7.25
N SER A 477 59.47 28.50 8.50
CA SER A 477 60.44 29.05 9.46
C SER A 477 60.01 28.64 10.89
N ALA A 478 60.98 28.37 11.74
CA ALA A 478 60.88 27.65 13.01
C ALA A 478 60.51 28.51 14.25
N ILE A 479 60.47 27.82 15.41
CA ILE A 479 60.54 28.27 16.83
C ILE A 479 59.15 28.35 17.51
N GLY A 480 58.86 27.78 18.68
CA GLY A 480 59.64 27.09 19.72
C GLY A 480 58.70 26.49 20.79
N SER A 481 59.25 25.71 21.73
CA SER A 481 58.54 25.02 22.81
C SER A 481 57.76 25.95 23.75
N ILE A 482 56.63 25.51 24.34
CA ILE A 482 56.29 25.73 25.76
C ILE A 482 55.06 24.90 26.22
N ALA A 483 55.27 24.26 27.37
CA ALA A 483 54.42 23.86 28.50
C ALA A 483 52.94 23.41 28.37
N THR A 484 52.74 22.26 29.00
CA THR A 484 51.55 21.69 29.67
C THR A 484 50.74 22.71 30.48
N THR A 485 49.42 22.80 30.25
CA THR A 485 48.44 23.08 31.32
C THR A 485 47.01 22.70 30.90
N ASN A 486 46.30 22.05 31.84
CA ASN A 486 44.93 21.58 31.72
C ASN A 486 43.91 22.73 31.71
N SER A 487 42.82 22.55 30.94
CA SER A 487 41.56 23.32 30.88
C SER A 487 41.34 24.12 29.58
N PHE A 488 40.66 23.52 28.60
CA PHE A 488 40.22 24.19 27.36
C PHE A 488 38.78 23.82 26.93
N LEU A 489 37.87 23.61 27.88
CA LEU A 489 36.51 23.19 27.55
C LEU A 489 35.51 24.32 27.23
N LEU A 490 35.83 25.60 27.45
CA LEU A 490 34.87 26.69 27.22
C LEU A 490 35.55 28.03 26.89
N THR A 491 35.93 28.27 25.63
CA THR A 491 36.19 29.64 25.14
C THR A 491 35.83 29.77 23.65
N ASN A 492 35.02 30.78 23.33
CA ASN A 492 34.73 31.22 21.96
C ASN A 492 35.96 31.95 21.38
N TYR A 493 36.44 31.56 20.20
CA TYR A 493 37.57 32.26 19.55
C TYR A 493 37.36 32.43 18.03
N ASN A 494 37.55 33.69 17.59
CA ASN A 494 37.57 34.17 16.22
C ASN A 494 39.02 34.52 15.81
N SER A 495 39.71 33.62 15.10
CA SER A 495 40.88 33.92 14.24
C SER A 495 41.30 32.65 13.48
N ALA A 496 41.61 32.77 12.18
CA ALA A 496 41.63 31.64 11.23
C ALA A 496 42.96 30.84 11.16
N ASP A 497 44.08 31.33 11.71
CA ASP A 497 45.41 30.72 11.51
C ASP A 497 45.99 29.94 12.71
N GLU A 498 45.33 29.94 13.88
CA GLU A 498 45.68 29.11 15.06
C GLU A 498 44.76 27.88 15.24
N THR A 499 43.97 27.54 14.21
CA THR A 499 42.77 26.68 14.31
C THR A 499 43.04 25.18 14.43
N THR A 500 44.25 24.73 14.13
CA THR A 500 44.68 23.35 14.39
C THR A 500 45.34 23.31 15.76
N GLY A 501 44.58 23.01 16.82
CA GLY A 501 45.15 22.66 18.13
C GLY A 501 46.18 21.51 18.02
N PRO A 502 46.74 20.99 19.14
CA PRO A 502 47.85 20.05 19.11
C PRO A 502 47.59 18.87 18.14
N CYS A 503 48.55 18.61 17.25
CA CYS A 503 48.44 17.56 16.24
C CYS A 503 49.68 16.65 16.24
N VAL A 504 49.47 15.39 15.90
CA VAL A 504 50.53 14.36 15.82
C VAL A 504 50.61 13.89 14.37
N THR A 505 51.83 13.80 13.84
CA THR A 505 52.07 13.21 12.51
C THR A 505 52.16 11.69 12.67
N LEU A 506 51.25 10.97 12.02
CA LEU A 506 51.22 9.51 12.00
C LEU A 506 52.33 8.95 11.08
N PRO A 507 52.72 7.66 11.23
CA PRO A 507 53.74 7.03 10.39
C PRO A 507 53.44 7.03 8.88
N ASP A 508 52.17 7.18 8.51
CA ASP A 508 51.68 7.29 7.12
C ASP A 508 51.79 8.72 6.55
N GLY A 509 52.34 9.68 7.31
CA GLY A 509 52.47 11.09 6.94
C GLY A 509 51.22 11.93 7.14
N SER A 510 50.09 11.36 7.58
CA SER A 510 48.87 12.12 7.88
C SER A 510 48.96 12.82 9.25
N LYS A 511 48.43 14.05 9.36
CA LYS A 511 48.33 14.72 10.68
C LYS A 511 47.00 14.41 11.34
N GLU A 512 47.04 13.99 12.59
CA GLU A 512 45.88 13.71 13.43
C GLU A 512 45.74 14.79 14.52
N SER A 513 44.54 15.30 14.72
CA SER A 513 44.26 16.28 15.78
C SER A 513 44.05 15.58 17.12
N LEU A 514 44.88 15.91 18.11
CA LEU A 514 44.78 15.35 19.46
C LEU A 514 43.45 15.74 20.12
N VAL A 515 42.96 16.96 19.87
CA VAL A 515 41.65 17.45 20.34
C VAL A 515 40.51 16.56 19.83
N CYS A 516 40.53 16.19 18.53
CA CYS A 516 39.51 15.31 17.97
C CYS A 516 39.60 13.88 18.53
N VAL A 517 40.81 13.38 18.82
CA VAL A 517 41.03 12.07 19.45
C VAL A 517 40.53 12.06 20.89
N GLU A 518 40.78 13.11 21.66
CA GLU A 518 40.26 13.28 23.02
C GLU A 518 38.73 13.34 23.04
N LEU A 519 38.13 14.14 22.14
CA LEU A 519 36.67 14.21 21.99
C LEU A 519 36.08 12.83 21.65
N LYS A 520 36.67 12.13 20.68
CA LYS A 520 36.27 10.77 20.29
C LYS A 520 36.33 9.82 21.50
N THR A 521 37.41 9.86 22.26
CA THR A 521 37.63 8.99 23.42
C THR A 521 36.64 9.30 24.55
N ALA A 522 36.42 10.59 24.85
CA ALA A 522 35.46 11.02 25.86
C ALA A 522 34.02 10.64 25.50
N LEU A 523 33.64 10.74 24.22
CA LEU A 523 32.34 10.30 23.73
C LEU A 523 32.15 8.79 23.86
N LEU A 524 33.17 7.99 23.50
CA LEU A 524 33.13 6.53 23.66
C LEU A 524 33.00 6.11 25.14
N ALA A 525 33.69 6.80 26.06
CA ALA A 525 33.57 6.53 27.49
C ALA A 525 32.16 6.84 28.04
N LYS A 526 31.52 7.91 27.56
CA LYS A 526 30.15 8.27 27.96
C LYS A 526 29.09 7.25 27.52
N ILE A 527 29.29 6.55 26.40
CA ILE A 527 28.33 5.55 25.91
C ILE A 527 28.06 4.45 26.95
N GLN A 528 29.09 4.01 27.68
CA GLN A 528 28.97 2.97 28.70
C GLN A 528 28.08 3.37 29.88
N GLN A 529 27.88 4.67 30.10
CA GLN A 529 27.08 5.22 31.20
C GLN A 529 25.59 5.37 30.84
N LEU A 530 25.20 5.11 29.58
CA LEU A 530 23.84 5.33 29.10
C LEU A 530 22.87 4.19 29.44
N GLU A 531 23.37 3.05 29.96
CA GLU A 531 22.57 1.87 30.35
C GLU A 531 21.54 1.45 29.28
N LEU A 532 21.98 1.41 28.01
CA LEU A 532 21.10 1.22 26.87
C LEU A 532 20.51 -0.21 26.85
N PRO A 533 19.22 -0.36 26.50
CA PRO A 533 18.54 -1.65 26.56
C PRO A 533 19.08 -2.67 25.54
N PRO A 534 18.88 -3.97 25.78
CA PRO A 534 19.37 -5.03 24.89
C PRO A 534 18.63 -5.05 23.55
N ASN A 535 19.20 -5.78 22.58
CA ASN A 535 18.56 -6.07 21.29
C ASN A 535 17.15 -6.65 21.51
N PRO A 536 16.08 -6.03 20.96
CA PRO A 536 14.71 -6.46 21.17
C PRO A 536 14.45 -7.87 20.65
N LEU A 537 15.09 -8.28 19.54
CA LEU A 537 14.87 -9.61 18.97
C LEU A 537 15.46 -10.71 19.87
N ASP A 538 16.69 -10.52 20.35
CA ASP A 538 17.32 -11.49 21.26
C ASP A 538 16.67 -11.48 22.64
N HIS A 539 16.30 -10.30 23.15
CA HIS A 539 15.57 -10.16 24.41
C HIS A 539 14.21 -10.87 24.35
N LEU A 540 13.46 -10.72 23.25
CA LEU A 540 12.22 -11.47 23.04
C LEU A 540 12.45 -12.97 22.99
N ILE A 541 13.48 -13.45 22.26
CA ILE A 541 13.73 -14.88 22.15
C ILE A 541 14.13 -15.48 23.50
N ASP A 542 15.01 -14.80 24.25
CA ASP A 542 15.50 -15.29 25.54
C ASP A 542 14.37 -15.39 26.58
N GLU A 543 13.59 -14.31 26.77
CA GLU A 543 12.49 -14.24 27.73
C GLU A 543 11.27 -15.11 27.39
N LEU A 544 11.15 -15.53 26.12
CA LEU A 544 10.07 -16.39 25.63
C LEU A 544 10.46 -17.86 25.54
N GLY A 545 11.56 -18.26 26.19
CA GLY A 545 11.98 -19.67 26.32
C GLY A 545 12.98 -20.14 25.27
N GLY A 546 13.64 -19.21 24.58
CA GLY A 546 14.75 -19.48 23.68
C GLY A 546 14.39 -20.11 22.33
N GLU A 547 15.40 -20.65 21.66
CA GLU A 547 15.29 -21.22 20.30
C GLU A 547 14.40 -22.47 20.21
N SER A 548 14.07 -23.12 21.33
CA SER A 548 13.19 -24.29 21.36
C SER A 548 11.70 -23.92 21.31
N HIS A 549 11.33 -22.74 21.83
CA HIS A 549 9.93 -22.29 21.93
C HIS A 549 9.54 -21.27 20.85
N VAL A 550 10.51 -20.50 20.37
CA VAL A 550 10.29 -19.42 19.40
C VAL A 550 10.70 -19.85 17.99
N ALA A 551 9.78 -19.71 17.04
CA ALA A 551 10.03 -19.91 15.61
C ALA A 551 10.53 -18.61 15.00
N GLU A 552 11.84 -18.53 14.77
CA GLU A 552 12.47 -17.34 14.22
C GLU A 552 12.44 -17.39 12.67
N LEU A 553 11.66 -16.51 12.05
CA LEU A 553 11.47 -16.38 10.61
C LEU A 553 12.02 -15.03 10.15
N THR A 554 13.32 -14.84 10.35
CA THR A 554 14.02 -13.59 10.04
C THR A 554 15.17 -13.82 9.04
N GLY A 555 15.65 -12.74 8.43
CA GLY A 555 16.76 -12.78 7.47
C GLY A 555 18.14 -12.91 8.10
N ARG A 556 18.26 -12.90 9.44
CA ARG A 556 19.57 -12.81 10.08
C ARG A 556 20.32 -14.14 10.13
N ARG A 557 21.64 -14.12 9.91
CA ARG A 557 22.53 -15.31 9.90
C ARG A 557 23.01 -15.75 11.27
N GLN A 558 23.14 -14.81 12.20
CA GLN A 558 23.64 -15.06 13.54
C GLN A 558 22.63 -14.63 14.60
N ARG A 559 22.68 -15.24 15.78
CA ARG A 559 21.90 -14.85 16.96
C ARG A 559 22.69 -15.03 18.24
N ILE A 560 22.28 -14.35 19.29
CA ILE A 560 22.81 -14.55 20.64
C ILE A 560 21.96 -15.63 21.32
N VAL A 561 22.59 -16.62 21.93
CA VAL A 561 21.90 -17.68 22.69
C VAL A 561 22.52 -17.78 24.08
N ASN A 562 21.67 -17.86 25.09
CA ASN A 562 22.07 -18.16 26.46
C ASN A 562 22.42 -19.65 26.59
N SER A 563 23.68 -19.94 26.91
CA SER A 563 24.17 -21.29 27.20
C SER A 563 24.65 -21.34 28.65
N ASN A 564 23.78 -21.78 29.56
CA ASN A 564 24.07 -21.93 31.00
C ASN A 564 24.54 -20.62 31.68
N GLY A 565 23.85 -19.50 31.41
CA GLY A 565 24.16 -18.20 32.01
C GLY A 565 25.25 -17.41 31.27
N VAL A 566 25.75 -17.91 30.14
CA VAL A 566 26.71 -17.22 29.27
C VAL A 566 26.11 -17.01 27.89
N TYR A 567 26.12 -15.77 27.42
CA TYR A 567 25.63 -15.43 26.09
C TYR A 567 26.72 -15.67 25.04
N LYS A 568 26.37 -16.44 24.00
CA LYS A 568 27.27 -16.77 22.88
C LYS A 568 26.60 -16.51 21.54
N MET A 569 27.41 -16.07 20.58
CA MET A 569 26.99 -15.97 19.19
C MET A 569 26.89 -17.36 18.56
N LYS A 570 25.74 -17.68 17.98
CA LYS A 570 25.45 -18.94 17.29
C LYS A 570 24.97 -18.66 15.88
N SER A 571 25.51 -19.41 14.91
CA SER A 571 25.02 -19.38 13.53
C SER A 571 23.65 -20.07 13.43
N ARG A 572 22.72 -19.46 12.69
CA ARG A 572 21.42 -20.07 12.36
C ARG A 572 21.50 -21.12 11.25
N GLY A 573 22.62 -21.18 10.53
CA GLY A 573 22.86 -22.12 9.42
C GLY A 573 23.28 -21.43 8.13
N LEU A 574 23.80 -22.22 7.17
CA LEU A 574 24.29 -21.73 5.88
C LEU A 574 23.15 -21.43 4.89
N ASN A 575 22.04 -22.18 4.96
CA ASN A 575 20.88 -22.03 4.09
C ASN A 575 19.68 -21.54 4.90
N LEU A 576 19.56 -20.21 5.02
CA LEU A 576 18.49 -19.55 5.79
C LEU A 576 17.09 -19.88 5.28
N ASP A 577 16.94 -20.13 3.98
CA ASP A 577 15.65 -20.44 3.36
C ASP A 577 15.13 -21.78 3.89
N GLN A 578 16.01 -22.78 3.96
CA GLN A 578 15.68 -24.08 4.55
C GLN A 578 15.34 -23.95 6.04
N VAL A 579 16.14 -23.20 6.80
CA VAL A 579 15.92 -22.97 8.24
C VAL A 579 14.56 -22.30 8.48
N ASN A 580 14.24 -21.25 7.73
CA ASN A 580 12.95 -20.56 7.83
C ASN A 580 11.77 -21.49 7.47
N GLN A 581 11.95 -22.40 6.50
CA GLN A 581 10.92 -23.40 6.19
C GLN A 581 10.71 -24.43 7.32
N GLU A 582 11.77 -24.86 7.98
CA GLU A 582 11.72 -25.79 9.12
C GLU A 582 11.04 -25.12 10.33
N GLU A 583 11.43 -23.87 10.66
CA GLU A 583 10.81 -23.07 11.71
C GLU A 583 9.32 -22.84 11.45
N ARG A 584 8.95 -22.53 10.20
CA ARG A 584 7.54 -22.40 9.79
C ARG A 584 6.79 -23.72 10.02
N LYS A 585 7.38 -24.85 9.63
CA LYS A 585 6.76 -26.17 9.81
C LYS A 585 6.57 -26.48 11.30
N ALA A 586 7.53 -26.17 12.15
CA ALA A 586 7.43 -26.36 13.59
C ALA A 586 6.28 -25.53 14.20
N PHE A 587 6.14 -24.27 13.78
CA PHE A 587 5.02 -23.42 14.19
C PHE A 587 3.65 -23.96 13.72
N MET A 588 3.54 -24.33 12.45
CA MET A 588 2.28 -24.84 11.87
C MET A 588 1.88 -26.22 12.40
N LYS A 589 2.84 -27.01 12.89
CA LYS A 589 2.58 -28.28 13.61
C LYS A 589 2.24 -28.08 15.09
N GLY A 590 2.44 -26.88 15.64
CA GLY A 590 2.20 -26.58 17.05
C GLY A 590 3.34 -27.02 17.97
N GLN A 591 4.51 -27.36 17.43
CA GLN A 591 5.73 -27.63 18.21
C GLN A 591 6.28 -26.35 18.84
N LYS A 592 6.11 -25.22 18.13
CA LYS A 592 6.41 -23.88 18.60
C LYS A 592 5.13 -23.05 18.51
N LEU A 593 4.83 -22.28 19.56
CA LEU A 593 3.57 -21.49 19.65
C LEU A 593 3.78 -20.00 19.39
N ILE A 594 5.04 -19.58 19.26
CA ILE A 594 5.45 -18.20 19.04
C ILE A 594 6.24 -18.16 17.72
N ALA A 595 5.89 -17.25 16.82
CA ALA A 595 6.66 -16.98 15.62
C ALA A 595 7.06 -15.52 15.55
N ILE A 596 8.30 -15.24 15.17
CA ILE A 596 8.81 -13.88 14.97
C ILE A 596 9.15 -13.69 13.49
N ILE A 597 8.55 -12.69 12.83
CA ILE A 597 8.71 -12.42 11.40
C ILE A 597 9.33 -11.03 11.14
N SER A 598 10.21 -10.94 10.14
CA SER A 598 10.73 -9.66 9.63
C SER A 598 10.36 -9.38 8.17
N ASP A 599 10.42 -8.13 7.71
CA ASP A 599 10.12 -7.75 6.31
C ASP A 599 10.96 -8.57 5.31
N ALA A 600 12.25 -8.76 5.62
CA ALA A 600 13.22 -9.45 4.75
C ALA A 600 12.95 -10.95 4.58
N ALA A 601 12.39 -11.64 5.58
CA ALA A 601 12.17 -13.09 5.54
C ALA A 601 10.69 -13.49 5.50
N SER A 602 9.75 -12.53 5.60
CA SER A 602 8.30 -12.82 5.62
C SER A 602 7.66 -12.92 4.23
N THR A 603 8.41 -12.64 3.16
CA THR A 603 7.89 -12.71 1.80
C THR A 603 7.50 -14.16 1.47
N GLY A 604 6.26 -14.38 1.04
CA GLY A 604 5.71 -15.73 0.81
C GLY A 604 5.25 -16.53 2.04
N ILE A 605 5.67 -16.17 3.25
CA ILE A 605 5.31 -16.94 4.45
C ILE A 605 3.81 -16.84 4.76
N SER A 606 3.25 -17.95 5.23
CA SER A 606 1.86 -18.08 5.67
C SER A 606 1.82 -18.75 7.06
N LEU A 607 1.24 -18.06 8.04
CA LEU A 607 1.17 -18.44 9.46
C LEU A 607 -0.26 -18.47 10.01
N HIS A 608 -1.27 -18.31 9.15
CA HIS A 608 -2.69 -18.36 9.53
C HIS A 608 -3.07 -19.72 10.17
N ALA A 609 -4.22 -19.77 10.84
CA ALA A 609 -4.76 -21.01 11.39
C ALA A 609 -5.37 -21.88 10.26
N ASP A 610 -4.53 -22.44 9.38
CA ASP A 610 -4.97 -23.24 8.23
C ASP A 610 -5.72 -24.50 8.70
N LYS A 611 -6.94 -24.74 8.18
CA LYS A 611 -7.74 -25.94 8.46
C LYS A 611 -7.04 -27.25 8.08
N ARG A 612 -6.01 -27.20 7.23
CA ARG A 612 -5.21 -28.37 6.81
C ARG A 612 -4.07 -28.70 7.78
N CYS A 613 -3.74 -27.80 8.71
CA CYS A 613 -2.64 -27.97 9.65
C CYS A 613 -3.14 -28.42 11.03
N ALA A 614 -2.25 -29.03 11.81
CA ALA A 614 -2.55 -29.47 13.17
C ALA A 614 -2.78 -28.28 14.12
N ASN A 615 -1.97 -27.22 14.00
CA ASN A 615 -2.11 -26.03 14.85
C ASN A 615 -3.16 -25.05 14.31
N GLN A 616 -4.40 -25.20 14.78
CA GLN A 616 -5.54 -24.35 14.40
C GLN A 616 -5.90 -23.29 15.45
N ARG A 617 -5.05 -23.07 16.47
CA ARG A 617 -5.28 -22.07 17.54
C ARG A 617 -5.43 -20.66 16.97
N ARG A 618 -6.25 -19.81 17.60
CA ARG A 618 -6.41 -18.40 17.17
C ARG A 618 -5.07 -17.67 17.20
N ARG A 619 -4.80 -16.88 16.16
CA ARG A 619 -3.55 -16.12 16.02
C ARG A 619 -3.70 -14.75 16.67
N VAL A 620 -2.82 -14.42 17.62
CA VAL A 620 -2.61 -13.06 18.11
C VAL A 620 -1.39 -12.51 17.38
N HIS A 621 -1.61 -11.57 16.46
CA HIS A 621 -0.56 -10.93 15.69
C HIS A 621 -0.22 -9.58 16.34
N ILE A 622 0.96 -9.52 16.95
CA ILE A 622 1.49 -8.32 17.61
C ILE A 622 2.45 -7.62 16.65
N THR A 623 2.18 -6.37 16.29
CA THR A 623 3.11 -5.58 15.47
C THR A 623 3.98 -4.71 16.38
N LEU A 624 5.21 -5.16 16.62
CA LEU A 624 6.21 -4.45 17.41
C LEU A 624 6.72 -3.20 16.69
N GLU A 625 6.97 -3.28 15.38
CA GLU A 625 7.46 -2.16 14.58
C GLU A 625 6.48 -1.89 13.45
N LEU A 626 5.71 -0.81 13.57
CA LEU A 626 4.70 -0.47 12.58
C LEU A 626 5.36 0.15 11.34
N PRO A 627 5.13 -0.41 10.13
CA PRO A 627 5.72 0.12 8.91
C PRO A 627 5.23 1.53 8.60
N TRP A 628 6.07 2.32 7.93
CA TRP A 628 5.67 3.66 7.48
C TRP A 628 4.58 3.65 6.42
N SER A 629 4.56 2.58 5.63
CA SER A 629 3.56 2.37 4.59
C SER A 629 2.50 1.42 5.11
N ALA A 630 1.24 1.85 5.04
CA ALA A 630 0.09 0.99 5.34
C ALA A 630 0.09 -0.28 4.46
N ASP A 631 0.57 -0.19 3.21
CA ASP A 631 0.65 -1.34 2.30
C ASP A 631 1.60 -2.41 2.83
N LYS A 632 2.78 -2.00 3.31
CA LYS A 632 3.74 -2.92 3.95
C LYS A 632 3.14 -3.59 5.19
N ALA A 633 2.38 -2.83 5.97
CA ALA A 633 1.72 -3.37 7.14
C ALA A 633 0.63 -4.39 6.76
N ILE A 634 -0.22 -4.09 5.77
CA ILE A 634 -1.21 -5.02 5.23
C ILE A 634 -0.55 -6.33 4.77
N GLN A 635 0.59 -6.23 4.09
CA GLN A 635 1.36 -7.40 3.66
C GLN A 635 1.85 -8.24 4.84
N GLN A 636 2.21 -7.59 5.96
CA GLN A 636 2.62 -8.25 7.20
C GLN A 636 1.43 -8.89 7.94
N LEU A 637 0.30 -8.18 8.09
CA LEU A 637 -0.92 -8.71 8.72
C LEU A 637 -1.50 -9.89 7.90
N GLY A 638 -1.44 -9.80 6.57
CA GLY A 638 -1.82 -10.88 5.66
C GLY A 638 -0.98 -12.16 5.80
N ARG A 639 0.05 -12.20 6.66
CA ARG A 639 0.75 -13.45 7.01
C ARG A 639 -0.06 -14.34 7.95
N SER A 640 -0.91 -13.75 8.80
CA SER A 640 -1.79 -14.47 9.73
C SER A 640 -3.25 -14.53 9.29
N HIS A 641 -3.65 -13.76 8.27
CA HIS A 641 -5.03 -13.76 7.72
C HIS A 641 -5.04 -14.22 6.26
N ARG A 642 -5.64 -15.39 6.01
CA ARG A 642 -5.69 -16.04 4.69
C ARG A 642 -7.02 -16.77 4.50
N SER A 643 -7.32 -17.13 3.25
CA SER A 643 -8.43 -18.04 2.96
C SER A 643 -8.17 -19.39 3.59
N ASN A 644 -9.24 -20.13 3.90
CA ASN A 644 -9.19 -21.44 4.57
C ASN A 644 -8.68 -21.42 6.03
N GLN A 645 -8.72 -20.28 6.71
CA GLN A 645 -8.46 -20.22 8.15
C GLN A 645 -9.64 -20.77 8.97
N SER A 646 -9.35 -21.44 10.09
CA SER A 646 -10.35 -21.92 11.05
C SER A 646 -10.99 -20.77 11.83
N CYS A 647 -10.21 -19.73 12.13
CA CYS A 647 -10.61 -18.57 12.90
C CYS A 647 -9.85 -17.33 12.42
N ALA A 648 -10.45 -16.15 12.61
CA ALA A 648 -9.82 -14.87 12.29
C ALA A 648 -8.86 -14.40 13.40
N PRO A 649 -7.76 -13.72 13.04
CA PRO A 649 -6.75 -13.28 14.00
C PRO A 649 -7.19 -12.08 14.85
N ILE A 650 -6.50 -11.90 15.99
CA ILE A 650 -6.51 -10.68 16.79
C ILE A 650 -5.24 -9.91 16.43
N TYR A 651 -5.37 -8.65 16.04
CA TYR A 651 -4.26 -7.76 15.74
C TYR A 651 -4.02 -6.78 16.88
N LYS A 652 -2.81 -6.79 17.44
CA LYS A 652 -2.38 -5.82 18.46
C LYS A 652 -1.31 -4.92 17.87
N LEU A 653 -1.66 -3.68 17.60
CA LEU A 653 -0.78 -2.65 17.04
C LEU A 653 -0.16 -1.87 18.21
N VAL A 654 1.15 -1.99 18.44
CA VAL A 654 1.77 -1.47 19.68
C VAL A 654 2.63 -0.22 19.41
N THR A 655 2.32 0.87 20.11
CA THR A 655 3.02 2.16 20.04
C THR A 655 3.53 2.60 21.41
N THR A 656 4.60 3.38 21.49
CA THR A 656 4.91 4.12 22.73
C THR A 656 4.07 5.40 22.80
N ASN A 657 4.05 6.07 23.96
CA ASN A 657 3.50 7.41 24.14
C ASN A 657 4.46 8.55 23.73
N CYS A 658 5.56 8.26 23.02
CA CYS A 658 6.44 9.27 22.42
C CYS A 658 5.77 9.87 21.19
N GLY A 659 5.57 11.20 21.16
CA GLY A 659 4.83 11.89 20.10
C GLY A 659 5.31 11.60 18.68
N GLY A 660 6.62 11.44 18.49
CA GLY A 660 7.19 11.07 17.18
C GLY A 660 6.81 9.66 16.70
N GLU A 661 6.48 8.73 17.61
CA GLU A 661 5.99 7.39 17.28
C GLU A 661 4.46 7.32 17.35
N THR A 662 3.84 7.75 18.44
CA THR A 662 2.40 7.56 18.72
C THR A 662 1.54 8.08 17.59
N ARG A 663 1.81 9.28 17.08
CA ARG A 663 0.87 9.98 16.20
C ARG A 663 1.08 9.64 14.73
N PHE A 664 2.32 9.37 14.34
CA PHE A 664 2.61 8.75 13.04
C PHE A 664 2.00 7.36 12.96
N VAL A 665 2.18 6.55 14.00
CA VAL A 665 1.72 5.17 13.98
C VAL A 665 0.23 5.05 14.23
N ALA A 666 -0.38 5.92 15.04
CA ALA A 666 -1.84 5.98 15.18
C ALA A 666 -2.52 6.34 13.85
N ALA A 667 -1.93 7.23 13.04
CA ALA A 667 -2.42 7.51 11.69
C ALA A 667 -2.43 6.25 10.82
N VAL A 668 -1.32 5.52 10.77
CA VAL A 668 -1.20 4.29 9.98
C VAL A 668 -2.08 3.19 10.56
N ALA A 669 -2.15 3.03 11.89
CA ALA A 669 -2.97 2.04 12.59
C ALA A 669 -4.47 2.30 12.40
N LYS A 670 -4.92 3.56 12.47
CA LYS A 670 -6.32 3.92 12.23
C LYS A 670 -6.70 3.71 10.76
N LYS A 671 -5.76 3.99 9.85
CA LYS A 671 -5.83 3.62 8.42
C LYS A 671 -5.80 2.10 8.19
N MET A 672 -5.18 1.34 9.09
CA MET A 672 -5.20 -0.13 9.10
C MET A 672 -6.50 -0.68 9.67
N MET A 673 -7.10 -0.05 10.67
CA MET A 673 -8.35 -0.48 11.26
C MET A 673 -9.53 -0.36 10.29
N THR A 674 -9.45 0.58 9.36
CA THR A 674 -10.45 0.78 8.31
C THR A 674 -10.13 0.01 7.01
N MET A 675 -9.42 -1.13 7.12
CA MET A 675 -8.64 -1.68 6.00
C MET A 675 -9.37 -2.22 4.78
N GLY A 676 -8.89 -1.71 3.63
CA GLY A 676 -9.04 -2.23 2.25
C GLY A 676 -9.16 -1.11 1.18
N ALA A 677 -9.17 0.15 1.62
CA ALA A 677 -9.32 1.35 0.79
C ALA A 677 -8.09 1.70 -0.06
N LEU A 678 -6.90 1.55 0.51
CA LEU A 678 -5.65 1.92 -0.17
C LEU A 678 -5.20 0.93 -1.23
N THR A 679 -5.57 -0.33 -1.10
CA THR A 679 -5.04 -1.38 -1.98
C THR A 679 -5.88 -1.56 -3.26
N LYS A 680 -7.00 -0.83 -3.40
CA LYS A 680 -7.97 -1.04 -4.49
C LYS A 680 -8.60 0.21 -5.10
N GLY A 681 -8.18 1.42 -4.70
CA GLY A 681 -8.65 2.67 -5.30
C GLY A 681 -10.00 3.16 -4.77
N ASP A 682 -10.34 2.92 -3.49
CA ASP A 682 -11.45 3.62 -2.82
C ASP A 682 -10.96 4.13 -1.48
N ARG A 683 -10.55 5.40 -1.38
CA ARG A 683 -9.96 5.94 -0.15
C ARG A 683 -10.95 6.23 0.99
N ARG A 684 -12.26 5.95 0.84
CA ARG A 684 -13.35 6.32 1.78
C ARG A 684 -13.37 5.60 3.13
N ALA A 685 -12.36 4.80 3.48
CA ALA A 685 -12.28 4.20 4.82
C ALA A 685 -11.94 5.17 5.96
N GLY A 686 -12.42 6.41 5.86
CA GLY A 686 -12.23 7.44 6.86
C GLY A 686 -13.50 8.27 7.05
N SER A 687 -14.66 7.62 7.12
CA SER A 687 -15.90 8.30 7.50
C SER A 687 -16.65 7.41 8.51
N GLY A 688 -16.91 7.79 9.77
CA GLY A 688 -17.07 9.13 10.36
C GLY A 688 -16.15 9.50 11.53
N GLN A 689 -14.84 9.24 11.44
CA GLN A 689 -13.84 10.05 12.15
C GLN A 689 -12.84 10.57 11.14
N ASP A 690 -12.71 11.89 11.07
CA ASP A 690 -11.81 12.63 10.18
C ASP A 690 -10.39 12.01 10.16
N LEU A 691 -10.08 11.25 9.10
CA LEU A 691 -8.74 10.68 8.86
C LEU A 691 -7.86 11.61 8.01
N SER A 692 -8.41 12.72 7.51
CA SER A 692 -7.65 13.71 6.75
C SER A 692 -6.58 14.40 7.60
N GLY A 693 -6.86 14.57 8.90
CA GLY A 693 -5.94 15.11 9.90
C GLY A 693 -4.68 14.28 10.18
N TYR A 694 -4.57 13.08 9.61
CA TYR A 694 -3.51 12.12 9.91
C TYR A 694 -2.66 11.71 8.69
N HIS A 695 -3.00 12.18 7.49
CA HIS A 695 -2.13 12.05 6.31
C HIS A 695 -1.25 13.30 6.15
N PHE A 696 -0.11 13.30 6.83
CA PHE A 696 0.77 14.48 6.85
C PHE A 696 1.52 14.71 5.52
N GLU A 697 1.61 13.71 4.64
CA GLU A 697 2.23 13.85 3.30
C GLU A 697 1.23 14.43 2.28
N THR A 698 0.62 15.57 2.60
CA THR A 698 -0.25 16.35 1.70
C THR A 698 0.36 17.71 1.40
N LYS A 699 -0.16 18.42 0.39
CA LYS A 699 0.21 19.82 0.13
C LYS A 699 0.00 20.70 1.38
N TYR A 700 -1.02 20.39 2.19
CA TYR A 700 -1.32 21.08 3.44
C TYR A 700 -0.34 20.72 4.56
N GLY A 701 0.08 19.46 4.67
CA GLY A 701 1.12 19.05 5.63
C GLY A 701 2.48 19.72 5.34
N PHE A 702 2.86 19.84 4.06
CA PHE A 702 4.06 20.59 3.67
C PHE A 702 3.95 22.08 4.02
N GLN A 703 2.79 22.70 3.74
CA GLN A 703 2.52 24.09 4.14
C GLN A 703 2.58 24.26 5.66
N ALA A 704 2.05 23.31 6.44
CA ALA A 704 2.07 23.34 7.89
C ALA A 704 3.48 23.24 8.49
N VAL A 705 4.34 22.35 7.97
CA VAL A 705 5.74 22.29 8.42
C VAL A 705 6.45 23.61 8.12
N ARG A 706 6.27 24.15 6.91
CA ARG A 706 6.88 25.42 6.53
C ARG A 706 6.41 26.57 7.43
N GLU A 707 5.13 26.58 7.78
CA GLU A 707 4.56 27.59 8.66
C GLU A 707 5.08 27.45 10.09
N VAL A 708 5.15 26.24 10.65
CA VAL A 708 5.77 26.00 11.97
C VAL A 708 7.22 26.50 12.01
N LEU A 709 8.03 26.15 10.99
CA LEU A 709 9.42 26.59 10.92
C LEU A 709 9.52 28.12 10.80
N ARG A 710 8.70 28.73 9.93
CA ARG A 710 8.63 30.19 9.78
C ARG A 710 8.27 30.87 11.10
N CYS A 711 7.29 30.34 11.82
CA CYS A 711 6.80 30.90 13.06
C CYS A 711 7.85 30.83 14.17
N VAL A 712 8.34 29.63 14.45
CA VAL A 712 9.29 29.40 15.55
C VAL A 712 10.64 30.08 15.29
N CYS A 713 11.14 30.09 14.04
CA CYS A 713 12.43 30.70 13.71
C CYS A 713 12.40 32.23 13.72
N ASN A 714 11.24 32.86 13.54
CA ASN A 714 11.09 34.31 13.54
C ASN A 714 10.42 34.87 14.80
N ASP A 715 10.24 34.04 15.84
CA ASP A 715 9.60 34.43 17.11
C ASP A 715 8.18 34.99 16.92
N ILE A 716 7.39 34.33 16.06
CA ILE A 716 5.98 34.65 15.80
C ILE A 716 5.11 33.40 15.94
N TYR A 717 3.81 33.60 16.14
CA TYR A 717 2.84 32.51 16.25
C TYR A 717 2.12 32.26 14.92
N ALA A 718 1.63 31.04 14.72
CA ALA A 718 0.84 30.68 13.56
C ALA A 718 -0.58 31.27 13.68
N ASP A 719 -1.00 32.02 12.66
CA ASP A 719 -2.30 32.70 12.64
C ASP A 719 -3.47 31.71 12.73
N GLY A 720 -4.24 31.79 13.82
CA GLY A 720 -5.42 30.96 14.09
C GLY A 720 -5.18 29.78 15.04
N VAL A 721 -3.96 29.61 15.56
CA VAL A 721 -3.66 28.63 16.61
C VAL A 721 -3.89 29.25 17.99
N ASP A 722 -4.66 28.58 18.85
CA ASP A 722 -4.85 28.98 20.25
C ASP A 722 -3.61 28.62 21.09
N ILE A 723 -2.79 29.64 21.38
CA ILE A 723 -1.55 29.51 22.14
C ILE A 723 -1.83 29.26 23.63
N SER A 724 -2.90 29.84 24.18
CA SER A 724 -3.27 29.64 25.59
C SER A 724 -3.66 28.18 25.85
N ALA A 725 -4.46 27.60 24.96
CA ALA A 725 -4.79 26.18 25.01
C ALA A 725 -3.55 25.28 24.81
N MET A 726 -2.60 25.70 23.98
CA MET A 726 -1.36 24.97 23.77
C MET A 726 -0.47 24.91 25.02
N VAL A 727 -0.31 26.03 25.71
CA VAL A 727 0.46 26.09 26.97
C VAL A 727 -0.22 25.25 28.04
N ALA A 728 -1.55 25.35 28.18
CA ALA A 728 -2.31 24.57 29.17
C ALA A 728 -2.25 23.04 28.92
N SER A 729 -2.19 22.63 27.65
CA SER A 729 -2.21 21.20 27.27
C SER A 729 -0.86 20.49 27.39
N ASN A 730 0.24 21.23 27.56
CA ASN A 730 1.60 20.66 27.54
C ASN A 730 2.38 21.10 28.79
N PRO A 731 2.62 20.20 29.76
CA PRO A 731 3.26 20.54 31.05
C PRO A 731 4.65 21.17 30.94
N CYS A 732 5.37 20.96 29.83
CA CYS A 732 6.68 21.57 29.61
C CYS A 732 6.59 23.07 29.23
N LEU A 733 5.40 23.59 28.90
CA LEU A 733 5.20 24.97 28.47
C LEU A 733 4.58 25.76 29.63
N GLN A 734 5.28 26.79 30.14
CA GLN A 734 4.76 27.60 31.25
C GLN A 734 4.14 28.93 30.80
N SER A 735 4.60 29.48 29.67
CA SER A 735 4.10 30.73 29.09
C SER A 735 4.30 30.75 27.57
N PRO A 736 3.64 31.65 26.82
CA PRO A 736 3.85 31.77 25.37
C PRO A 736 5.30 32.07 24.98
N LEU A 737 5.98 32.95 25.74
CA LEU A 737 7.41 33.25 25.52
C LEU A 737 8.30 32.03 25.83
N HIS A 738 7.99 31.32 26.92
CA HIS A 738 8.71 30.10 27.27
C HIS A 738 8.49 29.01 26.21
N MET A 739 7.28 28.93 25.63
CA MET A 739 6.99 28.02 24.54
C MET A 739 7.87 28.29 23.33
N ASN A 740 7.97 29.53 22.85
CA ASN A 740 8.79 29.77 21.67
C ASN A 740 10.28 29.48 21.93
N SER A 741 10.78 29.80 23.12
CA SER A 741 12.14 29.45 23.53
C SER A 741 12.40 27.93 23.48
N ILE A 742 11.49 27.13 24.05
CA ILE A 742 11.59 25.66 24.03
C ILE A 742 11.52 25.13 22.59
N LEU A 743 10.54 25.56 21.81
CA LEU A 743 10.36 25.06 20.44
C LEU A 743 11.54 25.45 19.54
N ALA A 744 12.08 26.66 19.70
CA ALA A 744 13.29 27.10 19.00
C ALA A 744 14.49 26.24 19.38
N GLN A 745 14.67 25.94 20.67
CA GLN A 745 15.73 25.02 21.12
C GLN A 745 15.54 23.62 20.56
N CYS A 746 14.30 23.10 20.56
CA CYS A 746 13.98 21.81 19.96
C CYS A 746 14.37 21.74 18.48
N LEU A 747 14.06 22.79 17.71
CA LEU A 747 14.46 22.87 16.30
C LEU A 747 15.98 22.95 16.12
N LYS A 748 16.71 23.58 17.05
CA LYS A 748 18.18 23.61 17.01
C LYS A 748 18.78 22.24 17.28
N ASP A 749 18.31 21.55 18.32
CA ASP A 749 18.77 20.22 18.74
C ASP A 749 18.61 19.20 17.60
N ILE A 750 17.54 19.31 16.81
CA ILE A 750 17.28 18.42 15.67
C ILE A 750 17.77 18.96 14.31
N GLY A 751 18.49 20.07 14.30
CA GLY A 751 19.11 20.65 13.10
C GLY A 751 18.12 21.18 12.05
N LEU A 752 16.95 21.64 12.48
CA LEU A 752 15.89 22.22 11.63
C LEU A 752 15.66 23.73 11.87
N PHE A 753 16.46 24.36 12.74
CA PHE A 753 16.39 25.80 13.00
C PHE A 753 17.04 26.59 11.86
N SER A 754 16.29 26.90 10.79
CA SER A 754 16.73 27.80 9.73
C SER A 754 15.54 28.45 9.01
N PRO A 755 15.46 29.80 8.95
CA PRO A 755 14.32 30.51 8.36
C PRO A 755 14.23 30.39 6.83
N ASN A 756 15.31 30.00 6.15
CA ASN A 756 15.40 29.97 4.68
C ASN A 756 15.30 28.56 4.05
N GLN A 757 15.08 27.50 4.84
CA GLN A 757 14.96 26.14 4.30
C GLN A 757 13.59 25.89 3.65
N SER A 758 13.47 26.23 2.37
CA SER A 758 12.29 25.91 1.54
C SER A 758 12.14 24.42 1.21
N THR A 759 13.03 23.55 1.71
CA THR A 759 13.19 22.16 1.29
C THR A 759 12.88 21.10 2.38
N VAL A 760 12.44 21.50 3.58
CA VAL A 760 12.13 20.52 4.64
C VAL A 760 10.86 19.74 4.28
N SER A 761 11.01 18.44 4.05
CA SER A 761 9.87 17.54 3.87
C SER A 761 9.24 17.17 5.21
N VAL A 762 7.94 16.87 5.20
CA VAL A 762 7.21 16.36 6.37
C VAL A 762 7.89 15.11 6.94
N LYS A 763 8.34 14.21 6.06
CA LYS A 763 9.07 13.01 6.43
C LYS A 763 10.37 13.34 7.18
N LEU A 764 11.12 14.36 6.75
CA LEU A 764 12.34 14.78 7.46
C LEU A 764 11.99 15.32 8.85
N PHE A 765 10.99 16.20 8.95
CA PHE A 765 10.51 16.77 10.22
C PHE A 765 10.12 15.69 11.24
N LEU A 766 9.27 14.74 10.85
CA LEU A 766 8.81 13.67 11.75
C LEU A 766 9.94 12.72 12.17
N ASN A 767 10.89 12.42 11.27
CA ASN A 767 12.04 11.58 11.60
C ASN A 767 13.00 12.24 12.59
N ARG A 768 13.09 13.57 12.55
CA ARG A 768 13.92 14.38 13.44
C ARG A 768 13.30 14.55 14.82
N LEU A 769 11.97 14.64 14.88
CA LEU A 769 11.22 14.76 16.12
C LEU A 769 11.57 13.66 17.14
N LEU A 770 11.80 12.42 16.69
CA LEU A 770 12.22 11.31 17.56
C LEU A 770 13.52 11.57 18.35
N GLY A 771 14.32 12.58 17.97
CA GLY A 771 15.54 12.96 18.68
C GLY A 771 15.35 13.85 19.90
N LEU A 772 14.12 14.25 20.24
CA LEU A 772 13.86 15.13 21.38
C LEU A 772 13.41 14.36 22.61
N ALA A 773 13.45 14.97 23.79
CA ALA A 773 12.83 14.38 24.99
C ALA A 773 11.31 14.20 24.77
N PRO A 774 10.66 13.13 25.30
CA PRO A 774 9.25 12.84 25.01
C PRO A 774 8.27 14.00 25.24
N LEU A 775 8.48 14.81 26.28
CA LEU A 775 7.65 16.00 26.56
C LEU A 775 7.80 17.07 25.46
N HIS A 776 9.04 17.34 25.04
CA HIS A 776 9.35 18.28 23.96
C HIS A 776 8.85 17.79 22.60
N GLN A 777 8.94 16.48 22.33
CA GLN A 777 8.35 15.86 21.14
C GLN A 777 6.85 16.15 21.05
N ASN A 778 6.14 15.91 22.16
CA ASN A 778 4.69 16.07 22.24
C ASN A 778 4.28 17.53 22.02
N ALA A 779 5.00 18.48 22.62
CA ALA A 779 4.72 19.91 22.46
C ALA A 779 4.93 20.41 21.01
N LEU A 780 6.08 20.11 20.41
CA LEU A 780 6.38 20.55 19.04
C LEU A 780 5.44 19.91 18.01
N PHE A 781 5.10 18.63 18.19
CA PHE A 781 4.14 17.98 17.32
C PHE A 781 2.72 18.55 17.49
N TYR A 782 2.29 18.82 18.73
CA TYR A 782 0.98 19.40 18.98
C TYR A 782 0.82 20.75 18.27
N TYR A 783 1.87 21.58 18.28
CA TYR A 783 1.88 22.84 17.53
C TYR A 783 1.71 22.64 16.02
N PHE A 784 2.43 21.66 15.47
CA PHE A 784 2.32 21.29 14.06
C PHE A 784 0.90 20.82 13.69
N GLU A 785 0.29 19.98 14.53
CA GLU A 785 -1.08 19.50 14.34
C GLU A 785 -2.09 20.65 14.32
N LYS A 786 -1.99 21.59 15.26
CA LYS A 786 -2.87 22.78 15.30
C LYS A 786 -2.68 23.68 14.09
N THR A 787 -1.44 23.89 13.67
CA THR A 787 -1.13 24.67 12.46
C THR A 787 -1.74 24.00 11.22
N LEU A 788 -1.63 22.67 11.11
CA LEU A 788 -2.22 21.91 10.01
C LEU A 788 -3.75 22.03 9.98
N GLN A 789 -4.42 21.90 11.14
CA GLN A 789 -5.88 22.05 11.25
C GLN A 789 -6.34 23.43 10.74
N VAL A 790 -5.63 24.49 11.11
CA VAL A 790 -5.94 25.85 10.66
C VAL A 790 -5.76 26.01 9.14
N ILE A 791 -4.68 25.48 8.57
CA ILE A 791 -4.44 25.54 7.12
C ILE A 791 -5.50 24.77 6.34
N ILE A 792 -5.89 23.59 6.82
CA ILE A 792 -6.99 22.81 6.24
C ILE A 792 -8.29 23.59 6.33
N GLY A 793 -8.62 24.15 7.49
CA GLY A 793 -9.82 24.97 7.70
C GLY A 793 -9.89 26.19 6.78
N LYS A 794 -8.76 26.90 6.57
CA LYS A 794 -8.67 28.02 5.60
C LYS A 794 -8.90 27.53 4.17
N ALA A 795 -8.27 26.42 3.77
CA ALA A 795 -8.48 25.86 2.44
C ALA A 795 -9.94 25.41 2.21
N GLN A 796 -10.60 24.86 3.23
CA GLN A 796 -12.01 24.44 3.17
C GLN A 796 -12.94 25.64 2.99
N GLN A 797 -12.70 26.72 3.74
CA GLN A 797 -13.47 27.97 3.61
C GLN A 797 -13.30 28.62 2.24
N GLU A 798 -12.09 28.57 1.67
CA GLU A 798 -11.81 29.11 0.33
C GLU A 798 -12.31 28.20 -0.81
N GLY A 799 -12.86 27.02 -0.51
CA GLY A 799 -13.24 26.03 -1.52
C GLY A 799 -12.06 25.47 -2.32
N LYS A 800 -10.83 25.72 -1.85
CA LYS A 800 -9.56 25.20 -2.41
C LYS A 800 -9.11 23.91 -1.72
N TYR A 801 -9.89 23.43 -0.76
CA TYR A 801 -9.67 22.13 -0.14
C TYR A 801 -9.96 21.03 -1.13
N ASP A 802 -8.89 20.45 -1.63
CA ASP A 802 -8.95 19.39 -2.63
C ASP A 802 -8.76 18.05 -1.91
N GLU A 803 -9.87 17.42 -1.58
CA GLU A 803 -9.93 16.03 -1.11
C GLU A 803 -9.85 15.02 -2.28
N GLY A 804 -9.83 15.52 -3.53
CA GLY A 804 -9.72 14.72 -4.75
C GLY A 804 -11.05 14.30 -5.38
N TYR A 805 -12.22 14.61 -4.79
CA TYR A 805 -13.56 14.34 -5.34
C TYR A 805 -14.62 15.21 -4.63
N ASP A 806 -15.75 15.51 -5.32
CA ASP A 806 -16.92 16.13 -4.70
C ASP A 806 -17.94 15.01 -4.35
N ASP A 807 -17.96 14.58 -3.08
CA ASP A 807 -19.04 13.73 -2.57
C ASP A 807 -20.28 14.59 -2.36
N ILE A 808 -21.28 14.37 -3.21
CA ILE A 808 -22.48 15.20 -3.20
C ILE A 808 -23.44 14.61 -2.18
N LYS A 809 -23.28 15.10 -0.95
CA LYS A 809 -24.15 14.76 0.17
C LYS A 809 -25.50 15.44 -0.03
N GLY A 810 -26.43 14.71 -0.62
CA GLY A 810 -27.84 15.01 -0.59
C GLY A 810 -28.59 14.05 0.30
N ARG A 811 -29.65 14.53 0.94
CA ARG A 811 -30.52 13.69 1.77
C ARG A 811 -31.42 12.82 0.88
N LYS A 812 -31.88 13.38 -0.24
CA LYS A 812 -32.65 12.67 -1.26
C LYS A 812 -32.07 12.87 -2.65
N ALA A 813 -31.42 11.86 -3.22
CA ALA A 813 -30.97 11.85 -4.61
C ALA A 813 -31.83 10.90 -5.44
N THR A 814 -32.39 11.40 -6.53
CA THR A 814 -33.25 10.65 -7.44
C THR A 814 -32.70 10.69 -8.85
N LEU A 815 -32.54 9.52 -9.46
CA LEU A 815 -32.23 9.39 -10.88
C LEU A 815 -33.43 9.86 -11.69
N VAL A 816 -33.28 10.93 -12.45
CA VAL A 816 -34.33 11.53 -13.30
C VAL A 816 -34.35 10.87 -14.67
N GLN A 817 -33.17 10.68 -15.26
CA GLN A 817 -33.01 10.09 -16.59
C GLN A 817 -31.70 9.34 -16.69
N GLU A 818 -31.68 8.23 -17.43
CA GLU A 818 -30.46 7.51 -17.79
C GLU A 818 -30.50 7.13 -19.27
N LYS A 819 -29.36 7.28 -19.96
CA LYS A 819 -29.23 7.04 -21.39
C LYS A 819 -27.85 6.49 -21.73
N ASP A 820 -27.78 5.41 -22.52
CA ASP A 820 -26.53 4.95 -23.13
C ASP A 820 -26.11 5.89 -24.27
N VAL A 821 -24.90 6.42 -24.18
CA VAL A 821 -24.31 7.37 -25.14
C VAL A 821 -23.37 6.65 -26.12
N GLY A 822 -23.12 5.35 -25.91
CA GLY A 822 -22.25 4.51 -26.73
C GLY A 822 -20.87 4.30 -26.13
N SER A 823 -20.14 3.29 -26.62
CA SER A 823 -18.78 2.94 -26.17
C SER A 823 -18.67 2.66 -24.65
N ASN A 824 -19.71 2.05 -24.06
CA ASN A 824 -19.84 1.82 -22.61
C ASN A 824 -19.83 3.11 -21.77
N VAL A 825 -20.39 4.20 -22.31
CA VAL A 825 -20.54 5.49 -21.60
C VAL A 825 -22.02 5.75 -21.36
N THR A 826 -22.40 5.93 -20.11
CA THR A 826 -23.78 6.16 -19.70
C THR A 826 -23.94 7.59 -19.19
N TYR A 827 -24.95 8.29 -19.69
CA TYR A 827 -25.40 9.58 -19.19
C TYR A 827 -26.48 9.38 -18.13
N SER A 828 -26.30 9.98 -16.97
CA SER A 828 -27.26 9.93 -15.86
C SER A 828 -27.57 11.35 -15.38
N HIS A 829 -28.83 11.76 -15.48
CA HIS A 829 -29.34 13.01 -14.90
C HIS A 829 -29.90 12.72 -13.50
N VAL A 830 -29.32 13.36 -12.49
CA VAL A 830 -29.64 13.12 -11.09
C VAL A 830 -30.06 14.42 -10.42
N SER A 831 -31.22 14.40 -9.76
CA SER A 831 -31.69 15.50 -8.92
C SER A 831 -31.37 15.20 -7.46
N VAL A 832 -30.67 16.13 -6.81
CA VAL A 832 -30.24 16.00 -5.41
C VAL A 832 -30.93 17.08 -4.57
N ASP A 833 -31.83 16.65 -3.70
CA ASP A 833 -32.48 17.49 -2.70
C ASP A 833 -31.70 17.44 -1.37
N ARG A 834 -31.19 18.59 -0.97
CA ARG A 834 -30.41 18.79 0.26
C ARG A 834 -31.24 19.41 1.39
N GLY A 835 -32.47 19.82 1.10
CA GLY A 835 -33.30 20.53 2.07
C GLY A 835 -33.86 19.61 3.14
N ILE A 836 -34.32 20.23 4.23
CA ILE A 836 -35.08 19.57 5.28
C ILE A 836 -36.42 20.29 5.40
N SER A 837 -37.51 19.53 5.21
CA SER A 837 -38.85 20.09 5.30
C SER A 837 -39.14 20.55 6.73
N TRP A 838 -40.18 21.36 6.90
CA TRP A 838 -40.57 21.78 8.23
C TRP A 838 -40.99 20.59 9.10
N GLU A 839 -41.74 19.66 8.52
CA GLU A 839 -42.26 18.48 9.20
C GLU A 839 -41.12 17.59 9.71
N GLU A 840 -40.06 17.44 8.90
CA GLU A 840 -38.84 16.72 9.31
C GLU A 840 -38.07 17.48 10.38
N ALA A 841 -37.84 18.78 10.22
CA ALA A 841 -37.14 19.59 11.22
C ALA A 841 -37.88 19.60 12.56
N SER A 842 -39.20 19.65 12.52
CA SER A 842 -40.06 19.59 13.70
C SER A 842 -40.01 18.22 14.37
N SER A 843 -40.00 17.13 13.59
CA SER A 843 -39.80 15.77 14.12
C SER A 843 -38.43 15.60 14.77
N ILE A 844 -37.36 16.13 14.16
CA ILE A 844 -36.00 16.11 14.74
C ILE A 844 -35.95 16.87 16.06
N HIS A 845 -36.63 18.02 16.15
CA HIS A 845 -36.71 18.79 17.39
C HIS A 845 -37.47 18.04 18.51
N GLN A 846 -38.50 17.27 18.16
CA GLN A 846 -39.33 16.53 19.13
C GLN A 846 -38.70 15.21 19.60
N ASN A 847 -37.99 14.51 18.72
CA ASN A 847 -37.47 13.16 18.96
C ASN A 847 -35.99 13.13 19.36
N ILE A 848 -35.46 14.25 19.85
CA ILE A 848 -34.05 14.32 20.23
C ILE A 848 -33.82 13.69 21.62
N SER A 849 -32.70 12.99 21.79
CA SER A 849 -32.32 12.41 23.09
C SER A 849 -32.29 13.50 24.17
N ASN A 850 -32.69 13.15 25.39
CA ASN A 850 -32.72 14.05 26.55
C ASN A 850 -31.35 14.70 26.85
N ASP A 851 -30.25 14.08 26.39
CA ASP A 851 -28.88 14.59 26.56
C ASP A 851 -28.49 15.69 25.56
N LEU A 852 -29.37 16.02 24.60
CA LEU A 852 -29.15 16.99 23.53
C LEU A 852 -30.23 18.09 23.59
N LYS A 853 -29.81 19.34 23.39
CA LYS A 853 -30.68 20.52 23.32
C LYS A 853 -30.84 20.96 21.86
N ALA A 854 -32.07 20.92 21.34
CA ALA A 854 -32.42 21.38 20.00
C ALA A 854 -33.28 22.66 20.07
N GLU A 855 -32.83 23.75 19.45
CA GLU A 855 -33.53 25.04 19.45
C GLU A 855 -33.56 25.66 18.05
N PHE A 856 -34.68 26.28 17.67
CA PHE A 856 -34.80 27.05 16.43
C PHE A 856 -34.26 28.46 16.61
N TYR A 857 -33.62 28.98 15.55
CA TYR A 857 -32.99 30.28 15.50
C TYR A 857 -33.42 31.04 14.24
N VAL A 858 -33.49 32.36 14.36
CA VAL A 858 -33.69 33.31 13.26
C VAL A 858 -32.57 34.35 13.27
N SER A 859 -32.12 34.80 12.10
CA SER A 859 -31.09 35.83 12.03
C SER A 859 -31.59 37.17 12.60
N ASP A 860 -30.73 37.92 13.27
CA ASP A 860 -31.12 39.20 13.89
C ASP A 860 -31.40 40.30 12.85
N GLN A 861 -30.74 40.21 11.70
CA GLN A 861 -30.91 41.09 10.56
C GLN A 861 -31.33 40.32 9.32
N LYS A 862 -31.89 41.03 8.33
CA LYS A 862 -32.18 40.48 7.01
C LYS A 862 -30.90 40.36 6.21
N TYR A 863 -30.62 39.17 5.73
CA TYR A 863 -29.55 38.90 4.78
C TYR A 863 -30.16 38.80 3.39
N PHE A 864 -29.67 39.64 2.47
CA PHE A 864 -30.14 39.66 1.07
C PHE A 864 -31.66 39.82 0.94
N GLY A 865 -32.28 40.64 1.79
CA GLY A 865 -33.71 40.95 1.76
C GLY A 865 -34.61 40.05 2.63
N GLU A 866 -34.08 38.95 3.20
CA GLU A 866 -34.86 38.00 3.99
C GLU A 866 -34.17 37.56 5.30
N TYR A 867 -34.96 37.06 6.25
CA TYR A 867 -34.43 36.46 7.49
C TYR A 867 -34.04 35.01 7.25
N LEU A 868 -32.90 34.57 7.81
CA LEU A 868 -32.42 33.18 7.72
C LEU A 868 -32.88 32.38 8.93
N TYR A 869 -33.23 31.12 8.73
CA TYR A 869 -33.73 30.21 9.78
C TYR A 869 -32.87 28.96 9.86
N MET A 870 -32.67 28.46 11.08
CA MET A 870 -31.94 27.23 11.33
C MET A 870 -32.35 26.55 12.64
N LEU A 871 -32.13 25.25 12.74
CA LEU A 871 -32.31 24.44 13.95
C LEU A 871 -30.93 24.02 14.43
N MET A 872 -30.56 24.41 15.65
CA MET A 872 -29.27 24.09 16.24
C MET A 872 -29.45 22.99 17.28
N ILE A 873 -28.62 21.96 17.21
CA ILE A 873 -28.57 20.83 18.14
C ILE A 873 -27.24 20.88 18.87
N THR A 874 -27.28 20.91 20.21
CA THR A 874 -26.12 21.04 21.09
C THR A 874 -26.15 19.99 22.20
N GLY A 875 -25.07 19.25 22.43
CA GLY A 875 -24.93 18.39 23.61
C GLY A 875 -23.65 17.55 23.59
N GLY A 876 -23.08 17.32 24.78
CA GLY A 876 -21.76 16.69 24.92
C GLY A 876 -20.65 17.45 24.16
N ARG A 877 -19.90 16.75 23.28
CA ARG A 877 -18.87 17.33 22.40
C ARG A 877 -19.35 17.61 20.96
N ALA A 878 -20.65 17.43 20.68
CA ALA A 878 -21.19 17.52 19.31
C ALA A 878 -22.10 18.76 19.14
N CYS A 879 -21.92 19.48 18.04
CA CYS A 879 -22.77 20.59 17.63
C CYS A 879 -23.11 20.47 16.15
N SER A 880 -24.41 20.51 15.83
CA SER A 880 -24.90 20.45 14.45
C SER A 880 -25.99 21.49 14.20
N ILE A 881 -25.99 22.03 12.99
CA ILE A 881 -26.91 23.07 12.54
C ILE A 881 -27.65 22.55 11.32
N ILE A 882 -28.96 22.69 11.33
CA ILE A 882 -29.84 22.25 10.25
C ILE A 882 -30.44 23.50 9.61
N ARG A 883 -30.37 23.60 8.28
CA ARG A 883 -30.98 24.68 7.50
C ARG A 883 -32.03 24.14 6.52
N PRO A 884 -33.07 24.92 6.19
CA PRO A 884 -34.11 24.52 5.25
C PRO A 884 -33.57 24.17 3.85
N ASN A 885 -32.56 24.89 3.35
CA ASN A 885 -32.08 24.74 1.98
C ASN A 885 -30.82 23.87 1.83
N THR A 886 -29.97 23.77 2.86
CA THR A 886 -28.70 23.02 2.80
C THR A 886 -28.63 21.80 3.71
N GLY A 887 -29.62 21.60 4.58
CA GLY A 887 -29.67 20.46 5.49
C GLY A 887 -28.68 20.58 6.66
N TYR A 888 -28.13 19.45 7.09
CA TYR A 888 -27.21 19.34 8.23
C TYR A 888 -25.83 19.95 7.92
N LEU A 889 -25.27 20.65 8.90
CA LEU A 889 -23.93 21.23 8.91
C LEU A 889 -23.31 20.98 10.29
N SER A 890 -22.21 20.23 10.34
CA SER A 890 -21.44 20.07 11.58
C SER A 890 -20.61 21.32 11.82
N ILE A 891 -20.65 21.85 13.04
CA ILE A 891 -19.91 23.07 13.41
C ILE A 891 -19.04 22.80 14.64
N GLU A 892 -17.83 23.35 14.65
CA GLU A 892 -16.92 23.27 15.78
C GLU A 892 -17.53 23.98 17.01
N PRO A 893 -17.39 23.42 18.23
CA PRO A 893 -17.96 24.01 19.44
C PRO A 893 -17.56 25.48 19.68
N THR A 894 -16.39 25.89 19.22
CA THR A 894 -15.86 27.26 19.35
C THR A 894 -16.59 28.30 18.52
N LYS A 895 -17.36 27.90 17.49
CA LYS A 895 -18.13 28.81 16.62
C LYS A 895 -19.59 28.95 17.03
N ILE A 896 -20.00 28.31 18.13
CA ILE A 896 -21.37 28.40 18.64
C ILE A 896 -21.66 29.82 19.10
N ASP A 897 -20.72 30.46 19.79
CA ASP A 897 -20.90 31.80 20.32
C ASP A 897 -20.97 32.84 19.18
N ASP A 898 -20.11 32.73 18.15
CA ASP A 898 -20.19 33.54 16.91
C ASP A 898 -21.55 33.45 16.20
N MET A 899 -22.24 32.31 16.33
CA MET A 899 -23.56 32.09 15.75
C MET A 899 -24.67 32.64 16.65
N ARG A 900 -24.53 32.52 17.98
CA ARG A 900 -25.45 33.12 18.95
C ARG A 900 -25.43 34.65 18.90
N ASP A 901 -24.30 35.26 18.50
CA ASP A 901 -24.18 36.71 18.31
C ASP A 901 -24.93 37.26 17.08
N LYS A 902 -25.36 36.39 16.16
CA LYS A 902 -26.01 36.79 14.89
C LYS A 902 -27.42 36.25 14.73
N TYR A 903 -27.84 35.38 15.64
CA TYR A 903 -29.10 34.65 15.57
C TYR A 903 -29.77 34.57 16.94
N SER A 904 -31.04 34.95 16.99
CA SER A 904 -31.88 34.86 18.18
C SER A 904 -32.71 33.57 18.19
N VAL A 905 -32.90 32.99 19.38
CA VAL A 905 -33.77 31.83 19.58
C VAL A 905 -35.22 32.21 19.28
N ILE A 906 -35.93 31.35 18.57
CA ILE A 906 -37.33 31.55 18.18
C ILE A 906 -38.15 30.29 18.48
N LYS A 907 -39.43 30.47 18.85
CA LYS A 907 -40.35 29.35 19.07
C LYS A 907 -40.64 28.62 17.75
N PRO A 908 -40.82 27.28 17.75
CA PRO A 908 -41.08 26.51 16.53
C PRO A 908 -42.24 27.07 15.69
N GLN A 909 -43.36 27.44 16.32
CA GLN A 909 -44.54 27.99 15.65
C GLN A 909 -44.24 29.27 14.84
N ALA A 910 -43.30 30.09 15.30
CA ALA A 910 -42.89 31.32 14.62
C ALA A 910 -41.81 31.06 13.55
N ALA A 911 -41.04 29.98 13.67
CA ALA A 911 -40.06 29.56 12.67
C ALA A 911 -40.71 28.92 11.43
N GLU A 912 -41.86 28.25 11.57
CA GLU A 912 -42.52 27.47 10.51
C GLU A 912 -42.68 28.26 9.21
N ARG A 913 -43.27 29.45 9.29
CA ARG A 913 -43.59 30.26 8.10
C ARG A 913 -42.32 30.67 7.34
N GLY A 914 -41.26 31.03 8.07
CA GLY A 914 -39.97 31.40 7.51
C GLY A 914 -39.22 30.21 6.92
N TRP A 915 -39.23 29.08 7.64
CA TRP A 915 -38.63 27.83 7.20
C TRP A 915 -39.24 27.33 5.89
N LYS A 916 -40.58 27.21 5.83
CA LYS A 916 -41.31 26.79 4.62
C LYS A 916 -41.06 27.74 3.45
N ARG A 917 -40.95 29.04 3.71
CA ARG A 917 -40.64 30.03 2.66
C ARG A 917 -39.26 29.81 2.06
N ILE A 918 -38.21 29.70 2.88
CA ILE A 918 -36.85 29.44 2.36
C ILE A 918 -36.78 28.07 1.70
N PHE A 919 -37.37 27.04 2.34
CA PHE A 919 -37.40 25.69 1.81
C PHE A 919 -38.00 25.65 0.40
N ASN A 920 -39.14 26.31 0.17
CA ASN A 920 -39.80 26.36 -1.14
C ASN A 920 -39.11 27.31 -2.12
N HIS A 921 -38.67 28.49 -1.68
CA HIS A 921 -37.99 29.46 -2.53
C HIS A 921 -36.69 28.90 -3.10
N CYS A 922 -35.90 28.26 -2.23
CA CYS A 922 -34.61 27.70 -2.63
C CYS A 922 -34.75 26.45 -3.50
N GLU A 923 -35.95 25.96 -3.81
CA GLU A 923 -36.12 24.81 -4.70
C GLU A 923 -35.46 25.03 -6.06
N THR A 924 -35.67 26.20 -6.67
CA THR A 924 -35.11 26.56 -7.99
C THR A 924 -34.41 27.92 -8.02
N LYS A 925 -34.47 28.69 -6.93
CA LYS A 925 -33.88 30.04 -6.84
C LYS A 925 -32.78 30.11 -5.80
N CYS A 926 -31.81 31.01 -6.01
CA CYS A 926 -30.76 31.24 -5.03
C CYS A 926 -31.30 31.83 -3.72
N ILE A 927 -30.53 31.71 -2.63
CA ILE A 927 -30.89 32.29 -1.33
C ILE A 927 -30.88 33.84 -1.33
N HIS A 928 -30.28 34.46 -2.35
CA HIS A 928 -30.03 35.90 -2.40
C HIS A 928 -31.25 36.75 -2.82
N THR A 929 -32.45 36.17 -2.86
CA THR A 929 -33.74 36.80 -3.24
C THR A 929 -33.62 37.99 -4.21
N SER A 930 -33.73 39.24 -3.74
CA SER A 930 -33.72 40.47 -4.54
C SER A 930 -32.34 41.15 -4.68
N GLY A 931 -31.29 40.65 -4.03
CA GLY A 931 -29.95 41.25 -4.01
C GLY A 931 -28.89 40.50 -4.84
N CYS A 932 -29.31 39.54 -5.67
CA CYS A 932 -28.39 38.67 -6.39
C CYS A 932 -27.71 39.40 -7.57
N LYS A 933 -26.41 39.69 -7.44
CA LYS A 933 -25.59 40.28 -8.52
C LYS A 933 -25.42 39.36 -9.75
N GLN A 934 -25.68 38.06 -9.58
CA GLN A 934 -25.52 37.02 -10.61
C GLN A 934 -26.85 36.65 -11.29
N GLY A 935 -27.99 37.19 -10.86
CA GLY A 935 -29.31 36.92 -11.47
C GLY A 935 -29.71 35.44 -11.43
N GLU A 936 -30.39 34.98 -12.48
CA GLU A 936 -30.97 33.62 -12.59
C GLU A 936 -29.93 32.50 -12.69
N THR A 937 -28.66 32.81 -13.01
CA THR A 937 -27.58 31.82 -13.08
C THR A 937 -26.94 31.53 -11.72
N CYS A 938 -27.35 32.25 -10.66
CA CYS A 938 -26.82 32.05 -9.32
C CYS A 938 -27.28 30.73 -8.71
N LYS A 939 -26.34 29.85 -8.37
CA LYS A 939 -26.62 28.55 -7.72
C LYS A 939 -26.47 28.54 -6.20
N VAL A 940 -26.17 29.70 -5.59
CA VAL A 940 -25.85 29.79 -4.17
C VAL A 940 -27.09 29.52 -3.32
N GLY A 941 -27.00 28.53 -2.43
CA GLY A 941 -28.06 28.19 -1.48
C GLY A 941 -29.28 27.48 -2.09
N LEU A 942 -29.18 26.95 -3.32
CA LEU A 942 -30.22 26.11 -3.92
C LEU A 942 -30.44 24.80 -3.11
N ARG A 943 -31.70 24.41 -2.97
CA ARG A 943 -32.15 23.18 -2.32
C ARG A 943 -31.99 21.98 -3.25
N LYS A 944 -32.57 22.07 -4.46
CA LYS A 944 -32.45 21.03 -5.49
C LYS A 944 -31.33 21.37 -6.45
N LEU A 945 -30.33 20.49 -6.52
CA LEU A 945 -29.25 20.58 -7.47
C LEU A 945 -29.43 19.53 -8.56
N GLN A 946 -29.24 19.93 -9.81
CA GLN A 946 -29.24 19.02 -10.95
C GLN A 946 -27.80 18.67 -11.33
N TYR A 947 -27.54 17.39 -11.50
CA TYR A 947 -26.25 16.84 -11.90
C TYR A 947 -26.39 16.01 -13.17
N HIS A 948 -25.48 16.24 -14.10
CA HIS A 948 -25.46 15.61 -15.40
C HIS A 948 -24.17 14.81 -15.49
N LEU A 949 -24.26 13.50 -15.23
CA LEU A 949 -23.09 12.65 -15.05
C LEU A 949 -22.85 11.79 -16.28
N LEU A 950 -21.61 11.79 -16.76
CA LEU A 950 -21.11 10.74 -17.62
C LEU A 950 -20.42 9.68 -16.75
N SER A 951 -20.82 8.43 -16.88
CA SER A 951 -20.24 7.29 -16.17
C SER A 951 -19.83 6.21 -17.18
N GLY A 952 -19.02 5.25 -16.73
CA GLY A 952 -18.52 4.18 -17.60
C GLY A 952 -17.09 4.44 -18.15
N SER A 953 -16.88 4.12 -19.42
CA SER A 953 -15.56 4.12 -20.08
C SER A 953 -15.12 5.53 -20.54
N LEU A 954 -14.70 6.39 -19.62
CA LEU A 954 -14.40 7.81 -19.89
C LEU A 954 -12.94 8.08 -20.31
N LEU A 955 -11.97 7.26 -19.90
CA LEU A 955 -10.56 7.53 -20.20
C LEU A 955 -10.22 7.51 -21.70
N PRO A 956 -10.75 6.58 -22.52
CA PRO A 956 -10.47 6.57 -23.95
C PRO A 956 -10.97 7.80 -24.71
N ILE A 957 -11.99 8.48 -24.16
CA ILE A 957 -12.66 9.62 -24.80
C ILE A 957 -12.30 10.94 -24.10
N TRP A 958 -11.34 10.92 -23.20
CA TRP A 958 -11.05 12.04 -22.33
C TRP A 958 -10.65 13.32 -23.07
N LYS A 959 -9.79 13.19 -24.09
CA LYS A 959 -9.42 14.32 -24.96
C LYS A 959 -10.61 14.87 -25.74
N LEU A 960 -11.53 14.00 -26.14
CA LEU A 960 -12.77 14.43 -26.81
C LEU A 960 -13.64 15.24 -25.82
N LEU A 961 -13.80 14.78 -24.58
CA LEU A 961 -14.51 15.52 -23.54
C LEU A 961 -13.86 16.89 -23.28
N GLU A 962 -12.52 16.94 -23.19
CA GLU A 962 -11.78 18.21 -23.05
C GLU A 962 -12.04 19.14 -24.25
N GLN A 963 -11.92 18.65 -25.48
CA GLN A 963 -12.13 19.42 -26.70
C GLN A 963 -13.54 20.01 -26.80
N LEU A 964 -14.56 19.23 -26.41
CA LEU A 964 -15.95 19.70 -26.40
C LEU A 964 -16.17 20.81 -25.36
N ILE A 965 -15.47 20.78 -24.23
CA ILE A 965 -15.57 21.81 -23.19
C ILE A 965 -14.75 23.06 -23.55
N THR A 966 -13.51 22.89 -24.05
CA THR A 966 -12.64 24.03 -24.40
C THR A 966 -13.04 24.74 -25.69
N GLY A 967 -13.91 24.14 -26.51
CA GLY A 967 -14.49 24.79 -27.69
C GLY A 967 -15.46 25.94 -27.38
N GLN A 968 -15.78 26.19 -26.11
CA GLN A 968 -16.61 27.31 -25.66
C GLN A 968 -15.73 28.51 -25.21
N ASN A 969 -15.91 29.66 -25.85
CA ASN A 969 -15.33 30.95 -25.45
C ASN A 969 -16.09 31.55 -24.23
N ASP A 970 -16.24 30.80 -23.13
CA ASP A 970 -16.81 31.34 -21.89
C ASP A 970 -15.71 31.57 -20.83
N PRO A 971 -15.34 32.84 -20.53
CA PRO A 971 -14.31 33.18 -19.55
C PRO A 971 -14.66 32.77 -18.10
N PHE A 972 -15.92 32.44 -17.81
CA PHE A 972 -16.39 32.06 -16.47
C PHE A 972 -16.51 30.54 -16.28
N SER A 973 -16.37 29.76 -17.35
CA SER A 973 -16.39 28.31 -17.34
C SER A 973 -15.02 27.76 -16.91
N ASN A 974 -14.69 27.89 -15.63
CA ASN A 974 -13.59 27.13 -15.03
C ASN A 974 -14.01 25.66 -14.78
N SER A 975 -14.76 25.08 -15.72
CA SER A 975 -15.40 23.76 -15.62
C SER A 975 -14.40 22.67 -16.01
N ALA A 976 -13.34 22.55 -15.23
CA ALA A 976 -12.56 21.32 -15.23
C ALA A 976 -13.53 20.13 -15.04
N LEU A 977 -13.42 19.10 -15.87
CA LEU A 977 -14.11 17.82 -15.70
C LEU A 977 -13.84 17.31 -14.28
N ARG A 978 -14.84 17.42 -13.39
CA ARG A 978 -14.76 16.98 -11.99
C ARG A 978 -15.50 15.68 -11.80
N ILE A 979 -14.89 14.79 -11.02
CA ILE A 979 -15.48 13.52 -10.63
C ILE A 979 -16.48 13.78 -9.51
N VAL A 980 -17.70 13.33 -9.73
CA VAL A 980 -18.85 13.49 -8.84
C VAL A 980 -19.34 12.11 -8.43
N ARG A 981 -19.71 11.99 -7.15
CA ARG A 981 -20.34 10.79 -6.60
C ARG A 981 -21.68 11.14 -5.99
N ILE A 982 -22.67 10.31 -6.28
CA ILE A 982 -24.03 10.48 -5.78
C ILE A 982 -24.57 9.13 -5.31
N THR A 983 -25.01 9.04 -4.07
CA THR A 983 -25.75 7.88 -3.56
C THR A 983 -27.23 8.13 -3.74
N LEU A 984 -27.90 7.32 -4.56
CA LEU A 984 -29.34 7.40 -4.79
C LEU A 984 -30.11 6.96 -3.55
N THR A 985 -31.27 7.58 -3.31
CA THR A 985 -32.18 7.29 -2.18
C THR A 985 -33.23 6.25 -2.56
N ASN A 986 -32.84 5.25 -3.37
CA ASN A 986 -33.68 4.11 -3.71
C ASN A 986 -33.52 2.98 -2.68
N SER A 987 -34.38 1.95 -2.73
CA SER A 987 -34.33 0.79 -1.83
C SER A 987 -32.99 0.06 -1.84
N THR A 988 -32.23 0.19 -2.92
CA THR A 988 -30.90 -0.43 -3.10
C THR A 988 -29.73 0.50 -2.72
N LYS A 989 -29.97 1.76 -2.34
CA LYS A 989 -28.95 2.80 -2.07
C LYS A 989 -27.82 2.82 -3.13
N GLN A 990 -28.17 2.74 -4.41
CA GLN A 990 -27.21 2.62 -5.50
C GLN A 990 -26.27 3.82 -5.56
N LYS A 991 -24.96 3.58 -5.68
CA LYS A 991 -23.94 4.64 -5.82
C LYS A 991 -23.61 4.87 -7.29
N LEU A 992 -23.77 6.11 -7.76
CA LEU A 992 -23.37 6.60 -9.07
C LEU A 992 -22.03 7.34 -8.97
N VAL A 993 -21.11 7.02 -9.87
CA VAL A 993 -19.79 7.66 -9.98
C VAL A 993 -19.58 8.05 -11.42
N GLY A 994 -19.33 9.34 -11.66
CA GLY A 994 -19.15 9.85 -13.00
C GLY A 994 -18.48 11.22 -13.01
N VAL A 995 -18.39 11.81 -14.19
CA VAL A 995 -17.87 13.15 -14.40
C VAL A 995 -19.02 14.06 -14.74
N ASN A 996 -19.11 15.21 -14.05
CA ASN A 996 -20.13 16.21 -14.37
C ASN A 996 -19.86 16.80 -15.75
N PHE A 997 -20.85 16.74 -16.64
CA PHE A 997 -20.73 17.13 -18.05
C PHE A 997 -21.94 17.95 -18.48
N PRO A 998 -21.77 19.04 -19.26
CA PRO A 998 -22.89 19.86 -19.71
C PRO A 998 -23.91 19.07 -20.54
N GLU A 999 -25.19 19.18 -20.19
CA GLU A 999 -26.28 18.48 -20.88
C GLU A 999 -26.34 18.80 -22.38
N ASP A 1000 -26.15 20.08 -22.73
CA ASP A 1000 -26.21 20.57 -24.12
C ASP A 1000 -25.21 19.86 -25.05
N MET A 1001 -24.11 19.34 -24.49
CA MET A 1001 -23.02 18.70 -25.25
C MET A 1001 -23.21 17.18 -25.40
N VAL A 1002 -24.15 16.57 -24.68
CA VAL A 1002 -24.37 15.10 -24.71
C VAL A 1002 -24.73 14.59 -26.12
N PRO A 1003 -25.58 15.27 -26.92
CA PRO A 1003 -25.86 14.83 -28.29
C PRO A 1003 -24.62 14.87 -29.21
N MET A 1004 -23.78 15.89 -29.04
CA MET A 1004 -22.55 16.04 -29.82
C MET A 1004 -21.52 14.96 -29.45
N LEU A 1005 -21.41 14.65 -28.15
CA LEU A 1005 -20.63 13.52 -27.66
C LEU A 1005 -21.13 12.20 -28.27
N GLN A 1006 -22.44 11.96 -28.28
CA GLN A 1006 -23.03 10.75 -28.86
C GLN A 1006 -22.64 10.56 -30.33
N ALA A 1007 -22.73 11.62 -31.14
CA ALA A 1007 -22.33 11.57 -32.55
C ALA A 1007 -20.84 11.26 -32.73
N ALA A 1008 -19.98 11.86 -31.90
CA ALA A 1008 -18.55 11.60 -31.93
C ALA A 1008 -18.21 10.15 -31.51
N LEU A 1009 -18.88 9.61 -30.49
CA LEU A 1009 -18.66 8.23 -30.04
C LEU A 1009 -19.07 7.20 -31.09
N ILE A 1010 -20.18 7.41 -31.79
CA ILE A 1010 -20.60 6.54 -32.91
C ILE A 1010 -19.52 6.51 -34.00
N THR A 1011 -18.95 7.67 -34.33
CA THR A 1011 -17.88 7.79 -35.33
C THR A 1011 -16.60 7.09 -34.87
N MET A 1012 -16.23 7.23 -33.60
CA MET A 1012 -15.06 6.55 -33.03
C MET A 1012 -15.23 5.03 -32.98
N ALA A 1013 -16.42 4.55 -32.61
CA ALA A 1013 -16.73 3.12 -32.56
C ALA A 1013 -16.61 2.46 -33.94
N ALA A 1014 -17.04 3.15 -35.00
CA ALA A 1014 -16.89 2.66 -36.38
C ALA A 1014 -15.43 2.49 -36.83
N ASN A 1015 -14.50 3.26 -36.24
CA ASN A 1015 -13.08 3.28 -36.63
C ASN A 1015 -12.19 2.38 -35.76
N THR A 1016 -12.68 1.89 -34.62
CA THR A 1016 -11.86 1.15 -33.64
C THR A 1016 -11.95 -0.35 -33.90
N LYS A 1017 -11.03 -0.90 -34.70
CA LYS A 1017 -10.90 -2.36 -34.89
C LYS A 1017 -9.84 -2.93 -33.94
N ILE A 1018 -10.27 -3.43 -32.78
CA ILE A 1018 -9.41 -4.29 -31.95
C ILE A 1018 -9.39 -5.68 -32.59
N GLN A 1019 -8.21 -6.17 -32.96
CA GLN A 1019 -8.05 -7.53 -33.46
C GLN A 1019 -8.18 -8.51 -32.30
N VAL A 1020 -9.16 -9.42 -32.40
CA VAL A 1020 -9.36 -10.52 -31.44
C VAL A 1020 -9.01 -11.82 -32.13
N GLU A 1021 -8.00 -12.51 -31.61
CA GLU A 1021 -7.63 -13.84 -32.08
C GLU A 1021 -8.64 -14.90 -31.62
N PRO A 1022 -8.90 -15.93 -32.44
CA PRO A 1022 -9.71 -17.06 -32.03
C PRO A 1022 -9.00 -17.87 -30.94
N VAL A 1023 -9.81 -18.48 -30.07
CA VAL A 1023 -9.29 -19.33 -28.99
C VAL A 1023 -8.65 -20.59 -29.59
N ALA A 1024 -7.39 -20.86 -29.22
CA ALA A 1024 -6.64 -22.03 -29.70
C ALA A 1024 -7.33 -23.36 -29.28
N PRO A 1025 -7.24 -24.43 -30.10
CA PRO A 1025 -7.82 -25.73 -29.78
C PRO A 1025 -7.17 -26.37 -28.55
N ILE A 1026 -7.90 -27.30 -27.91
CA ILE A 1026 -7.44 -28.03 -26.72
C ILE A 1026 -6.52 -29.18 -27.15
N ASP A 1027 -5.33 -29.26 -26.54
CA ASP A 1027 -4.42 -30.40 -26.64
C ASP A 1027 -4.89 -31.51 -25.69
N VAL A 1028 -5.73 -32.41 -26.21
CA VAL A 1028 -6.35 -33.50 -25.43
C VAL A 1028 -5.30 -34.43 -24.80
N GLN A 1029 -4.22 -34.74 -25.52
CA GLN A 1029 -3.14 -35.60 -25.02
C GLN A 1029 -2.31 -34.89 -23.95
N GLY A 1030 -1.97 -33.62 -24.18
CA GLY A 1030 -1.29 -32.77 -23.21
C GLY A 1030 -2.10 -32.61 -21.91
N LYS A 1031 -3.40 -32.36 -22.02
CA LYS A 1031 -4.35 -32.23 -20.90
C LYS A 1031 -4.35 -33.48 -20.02
N ALA A 1032 -4.44 -34.68 -20.61
CA ALA A 1032 -4.41 -35.94 -19.87
C ALA A 1032 -3.07 -36.16 -19.12
N ARG A 1033 -1.94 -35.81 -19.75
CA ARG A 1033 -0.60 -35.97 -19.16
C ARG A 1033 -0.38 -35.04 -17.96
N LEU A 1034 -0.89 -33.81 -18.03
CA LEU A 1034 -0.69 -32.79 -17.00
C LEU A 1034 -1.47 -33.07 -15.71
N GLY A 1035 -2.60 -33.78 -15.81
CA GLY A 1035 -3.43 -34.19 -14.67
C GLY A 1035 -2.93 -35.41 -13.90
N GLN A 1036 -1.87 -36.08 -14.38
CA GLN A 1036 -1.29 -37.25 -13.72
C GLN A 1036 0.00 -36.87 -12.98
N ALA A 1037 0.07 -37.19 -11.68
CA ALA A 1037 1.30 -37.01 -10.90
C ALA A 1037 2.46 -37.82 -11.50
N LYS A 1038 3.66 -37.23 -11.57
CA LYS A 1038 4.87 -37.95 -12.03
C LYS A 1038 5.06 -39.21 -11.19
N ARG A 1039 5.14 -40.38 -11.85
CA ARG A 1039 5.50 -41.64 -11.20
C ARG A 1039 6.93 -41.53 -10.68
N THR A 1040 7.10 -41.54 -9.37
CA THR A 1040 8.41 -41.70 -8.70
C THR A 1040 8.74 -43.19 -8.58
N ILE A 1041 10.02 -43.55 -8.39
CA ILE A 1041 10.42 -44.94 -8.08
C ILE A 1041 9.63 -45.51 -6.89
N LEU A 1042 9.30 -44.65 -5.92
CA LEU A 1042 8.50 -45.01 -4.73
C LEU A 1042 7.04 -45.32 -5.07
N ASN A 1043 6.45 -44.65 -6.07
CA ASN A 1043 5.07 -44.88 -6.52
C ASN A 1043 4.96 -45.92 -7.64
N PHE A 1044 6.10 -46.37 -8.20
CA PHE A 1044 6.13 -47.36 -9.27
C PHE A 1044 5.76 -48.77 -8.76
N PHE A 1045 6.05 -49.06 -7.50
CA PHE A 1045 5.78 -50.34 -6.84
C PHE A 1045 4.62 -50.31 -5.85
N ALA A 1046 3.90 -49.19 -5.73
CA ALA A 1046 2.74 -49.12 -4.85
C ALA A 1046 1.59 -49.99 -5.42
N PRO A 1047 0.95 -50.86 -4.61
CA PRO A 1047 -0.13 -51.72 -5.08
C PRO A 1047 -1.29 -50.88 -5.59
N GLN A 1048 -1.72 -51.12 -6.83
CA GLN A 1048 -2.88 -50.45 -7.40
C GLN A 1048 -4.13 -50.88 -6.62
N GLY A 1049 -4.68 -49.96 -5.83
CA GLY A 1049 -6.01 -50.11 -5.26
C GLY A 1049 -7.01 -50.29 -6.40
N LYS A 1050 -7.80 -51.36 -6.34
CA LYS A 1050 -8.87 -51.68 -7.30
C LYS A 1050 -9.69 -50.43 -7.62
N GLN A 1051 -9.51 -49.86 -8.81
CA GLN A 1051 -10.47 -48.91 -9.35
C GLN A 1051 -11.75 -49.70 -9.65
N SER A 1052 -12.83 -49.31 -9.00
CA SER A 1052 -14.18 -49.78 -9.29
C SER A 1052 -14.50 -49.44 -10.75
N GLU A 1053 -14.64 -50.47 -11.58
CA GLU A 1053 -15.18 -50.32 -12.93
C GLU A 1053 -16.57 -49.66 -12.87
N PRO A 1054 -16.87 -48.71 -13.78
CA PRO A 1054 -18.20 -48.13 -13.84
C PRO A 1054 -19.17 -49.20 -14.36
N LYS A 1055 -20.16 -49.56 -13.53
CA LYS A 1055 -21.30 -50.38 -13.93
C LYS A 1055 -21.98 -49.72 -15.13
N ARG A 1056 -21.86 -50.34 -16.31
CA ARG A 1056 -22.69 -50.01 -17.48
C ARG A 1056 -24.14 -50.32 -17.14
N HIS A 1057 -24.96 -49.29 -16.97
CA HIS A 1057 -26.42 -49.42 -17.04
C HIS A 1057 -26.78 -49.83 -18.47
N ARG A 1058 -27.15 -51.10 -18.65
CA ARG A 1058 -27.94 -51.53 -19.82
C ARG A 1058 -29.39 -51.19 -19.51
N SER A 1059 -29.96 -50.31 -20.33
CA SER A 1059 -31.41 -50.16 -20.46
C SER A 1059 -31.95 -51.41 -21.16
N GLU A 1060 -32.80 -52.16 -20.45
CA GLU A 1060 -33.65 -53.18 -21.04
C GLU A 1060 -34.59 -52.52 -22.05
N VAL A 1061 -34.44 -52.89 -23.32
CA VAL A 1061 -35.50 -52.78 -24.32
C VAL A 1061 -35.83 -54.21 -24.71
N ASP A 1062 -37.03 -54.58 -24.31
CA ASP A 1062 -37.65 -55.88 -24.44
C ASP A 1062 -38.13 -56.05 -25.88
N LEU A 1063 -37.41 -56.83 -26.69
CA LEU A 1063 -37.90 -57.30 -27.99
C LEU A 1063 -37.44 -58.74 -28.22
N THR A 1064 -38.45 -59.60 -28.24
CA THR A 1064 -38.45 -61.05 -28.39
C THR A 1064 -37.66 -61.56 -29.59
N SER A 1065 -36.87 -62.62 -29.36
CA SER A 1065 -36.26 -63.44 -30.40
C SER A 1065 -37.26 -64.46 -30.96
N SER A 1066 -37.34 -64.55 -32.29
CA SER A 1066 -37.67 -65.80 -32.99
C SER A 1066 -36.89 -65.83 -34.30
N ASP A 1067 -36.16 -66.94 -34.49
CA ASP A 1067 -35.87 -67.57 -35.78
C ASP A 1067 -34.90 -66.86 -36.75
N ILE A 1068 -34.10 -67.49 -37.61
CA ILE A 1068 -33.76 -68.88 -37.95
C ILE A 1068 -32.52 -68.76 -38.89
N THR A 1069 -31.58 -69.68 -38.71
CA THR A 1069 -30.60 -70.26 -39.67
C THR A 1069 -29.95 -69.47 -40.83
N ASN A 1070 -28.64 -69.79 -40.99
CA ASN A 1070 -27.96 -70.23 -42.22
C ASN A 1070 -27.51 -69.23 -43.32
N LYS A 1071 -26.18 -69.20 -43.45
CA LYS A 1071 -25.39 -69.54 -44.65
C LYS A 1071 -25.45 -68.66 -45.92
N THR A 1072 -24.25 -68.16 -46.22
CA THR A 1072 -23.51 -68.17 -47.51
C THR A 1072 -23.94 -67.29 -48.69
N LYS A 1073 -22.93 -66.48 -49.09
CA LYS A 1073 -22.38 -66.23 -50.45
C LYS A 1073 -23.31 -65.64 -51.52
N ALA A 1074 -22.90 -64.48 -52.06
CA ALA A 1074 -22.24 -64.28 -53.36
C ALA A 1074 -22.15 -62.76 -53.65
N ARG A 1075 -21.00 -62.23 -54.12
CA ARG A 1075 -20.72 -61.69 -55.48
C ARG A 1075 -21.60 -60.48 -55.85
N GLU A 1076 -21.17 -59.36 -56.42
CA GLU A 1076 -20.02 -58.82 -57.18
C GLU A 1076 -20.05 -57.29 -56.89
N GLY A 1077 -19.06 -56.42 -57.05
CA GLY A 1077 -17.93 -56.31 -57.98
C GLY A 1077 -17.90 -54.84 -58.45
N CYS A 1078 -16.79 -54.13 -58.23
CA CYS A 1078 -16.29 -52.90 -58.88
C CYS A 1078 -15.05 -52.45 -58.06
N GLU A 1079 -13.83 -52.72 -58.54
CA GLU A 1079 -12.96 -51.80 -59.32
C GLU A 1079 -12.56 -50.55 -58.52
N GLU A 1080 -11.31 -50.10 -58.36
CA GLU A 1080 -9.93 -50.53 -58.61
C GLU A 1080 -9.10 -49.68 -57.60
N ILE A 1081 -8.28 -50.26 -56.71
CA ILE A 1081 -6.83 -50.55 -56.83
C ILE A 1081 -5.92 -49.30 -56.81
N LEU A 1082 -5.24 -49.14 -55.66
CA LEU A 1082 -3.79 -48.96 -55.42
C LEU A 1082 -2.98 -48.16 -56.48
N ALA A 1083 -2.05 -47.28 -56.08
CA ALA A 1083 -0.70 -47.73 -55.73
C ALA A 1083 0.23 -46.60 -55.19
N PRO A 1084 1.36 -46.96 -54.56
CA PRO A 1084 2.21 -46.07 -53.76
C PRO A 1084 3.42 -45.54 -54.55
N ILE A 1085 3.98 -44.40 -54.13
CA ILE A 1085 5.19 -43.84 -54.77
C ILE A 1085 6.43 -44.05 -53.90
N LYS A 1086 7.43 -44.70 -54.51
CA LYS A 1086 8.81 -44.89 -54.04
C LYS A 1086 9.75 -43.80 -54.59
N VAL A 1087 10.75 -43.52 -53.76
CA VAL A 1087 12.11 -42.96 -53.95
C VAL A 1087 12.73 -43.02 -55.36
N SER A 1088 13.35 -41.93 -55.83
CA SER A 1088 14.70 -41.91 -56.46
C SER A 1088 15.25 -40.49 -56.77
N GLN A 1089 16.57 -40.42 -56.91
CA GLN A 1089 17.53 -39.30 -57.02
C GLN A 1089 17.52 -38.50 -58.35
N PHE A 1090 18.26 -37.37 -58.38
CA PHE A 1090 19.10 -36.71 -59.44
C PHE A 1090 18.95 -35.17 -59.36
N LYS A 1091 19.95 -34.31 -59.06
CA LYS A 1091 21.24 -33.88 -59.68
C LYS A 1091 21.13 -33.02 -60.97
N CYS A 1092 21.52 -31.74 -60.81
CA CYS A 1092 22.35 -30.84 -61.65
C CYS A 1092 21.92 -30.21 -63.00
N CYS A 1093 22.12 -28.88 -63.02
CA CYS A 1093 22.72 -27.99 -64.05
C CYS A 1093 21.88 -27.23 -65.11
N ASP A 1094 22.05 -25.88 -65.03
CA ASP A 1094 22.29 -24.86 -66.07
C ASP A 1094 21.19 -24.42 -67.06
N CYS A 1095 20.72 -23.16 -66.93
CA CYS A 1095 21.10 -22.00 -67.77
C CYS A 1095 20.11 -20.79 -67.74
N ILE A 1096 20.62 -19.62 -67.33
CA ILE A 1096 20.59 -18.28 -67.99
C ILE A 1096 19.24 -17.60 -68.32
N PHE A 1097 18.97 -16.41 -67.72
CA PHE A 1097 18.93 -15.09 -68.40
C PHE A 1097 18.88 -13.89 -67.40
N TYR A 1098 19.58 -12.81 -67.77
CA TYR A 1098 19.75 -11.46 -67.17
C TYR A 1098 18.41 -10.66 -67.04
N THR A 1099 18.22 -9.62 -66.21
CA THR A 1099 18.90 -8.30 -66.11
C THR A 1099 18.52 -7.50 -64.83
N GLN A 1100 19.49 -6.74 -64.26
CA GLN A 1100 19.52 -5.35 -63.69
C GLN A 1100 18.25 -4.77 -62.98
N GLU A 1101 18.31 -4.14 -61.80
CA GLU A 1101 19.04 -2.89 -61.48
C GLU A 1101 19.57 -2.81 -60.03
N LEU A 1102 20.68 -2.07 -59.89
CA LEU A 1102 21.50 -1.88 -58.69
C LEU A 1102 21.23 -0.51 -58.03
N VAL A 1103 21.38 -0.55 -56.71
CA VAL A 1103 21.66 0.54 -55.78
C VAL A 1103 22.87 1.38 -56.22
N ASN A 1104 22.80 2.70 -56.03
CA ASN A 1104 23.97 3.59 -56.06
C ASN A 1104 24.26 4.12 -54.65
N ILE A 1105 25.46 3.83 -54.15
CA ILE A 1105 26.09 4.35 -52.93
C ILE A 1105 27.26 5.24 -53.40
N SER A 1106 27.51 6.36 -52.71
CA SER A 1106 28.86 6.84 -52.35
C SER A 1106 28.73 8.17 -51.59
N ASP A 1107 29.09 8.21 -50.30
CA ASP A 1107 30.44 8.29 -49.72
C ASP A 1107 31.00 9.72 -49.69
N THR A 1108 31.31 10.21 -48.49
CA THR A 1108 32.55 10.96 -48.26
C THR A 1108 32.99 10.87 -46.80
N LYS A 1109 34.31 10.71 -46.67
CA LYS A 1109 35.12 10.31 -45.52
C LYS A 1109 35.56 11.49 -44.64
N CYS A 1110 36.12 11.12 -43.48
CA CYS A 1110 37.23 11.76 -42.75
C CYS A 1110 36.90 13.09 -42.01
N THR A 1111 37.40 13.39 -40.80
CA THR A 1111 38.57 12.90 -40.08
C THR A 1111 38.48 13.25 -38.58
N THR A 1112 38.94 12.29 -37.77
CA THR A 1112 39.39 12.26 -36.36
C THR A 1112 39.84 13.54 -35.65
N LYS A 1113 39.41 13.70 -34.39
CA LYS A 1113 40.25 13.55 -33.19
C LYS A 1113 39.42 13.17 -31.97
#